data_AF-A0A6G1GP50-F1
#
_entry.id   AF-A0A6G1GP50-F1
#
_cell.length_a   1.000
_cell.length_b   1.000
_cell.length_c   1.000
_cell.angle_alpha   90.00
_cell.angle_beta   90.00
_cell.angle_gamma   90.00
#
_symmetry.space_group_name_H-M   'P 1'
#
loop_
_entity.id
_entity.type
_entity.pdbx_description
1 polymer ?
#
loop_
_entity_poly.entity_id
_entity_poly.type
_entity_poly.pdbx_seq_one_letter_code
_entity_poly.pdbx_strand_id
1 'polypeptide(L)'
;MTSVFSAITVPKGGWRSRSSRSTPSPKSTRPSSQAELDSDPEEQEAEDPQLQELNAALEDLAQIFPNIQPEVFREMLAHLEGESRVQLVTENLLRNDAKWVRGRYRVQPGNNHNQEQEKKKRHRNKNTQSRGSRGEELASMDKFRSEAYKSAVKDAFYQEFKGLSHSTIKAVLAEYNYSYTEARPVLVELATKSWRFSISTILFKRRVPSAEDHPLVVPASSEVHSNRLKITLPKLKPTSSPELNKELWDTLIVPLRRQNAEEMEAADRALAERLNEEQAEELGEMYDCECCFTSSPMEHMSACDDRCHYICYRCIRHSINEALYGQGWARNMDAKRSTLRCIAPGSGGEECHGCIAPGTVRCALVQEKDGEHTWRKLEERSTTEALIKSKLPLIRCPFCPYAEVDDLFLQPLPSDIQLKNTTLLGFIGLLLLQFLRFGPVRILVQVLFVFSLIFLVVAPHFNLSGKATLLSPLTASFHRLVRKRRGLKFICASPACGASTCLTCKKRWHDIHACYTSERQAFRAYVEAAMADAIKRTCPACNLSFVKAAGCNKLTCICGYKMCYCCRREIGKESYAHFCQHFRNSPGAPCGECDKCDLYKTEDEEAVVRRAKETAEREWIEKEKVVATTTTTTTTGGGDDGEGRGVDWERAVRKDLWDGVWWQQVLTRLWWERSLDWWVELFVK
;
A
#
# COMPACT_ATOMS: atom_id res chain seq x y z
N MET A 1 61.13 -27.26 -9.86
CA MET A 1 62.13 -26.19 -10.03
C MET A 1 61.58 -24.95 -9.34
N THR A 2 62.48 -24.20 -8.71
CA THR A 2 62.33 -23.26 -7.57
C THR A 2 61.33 -22.10 -7.71
N SER A 3 60.62 -21.78 -6.62
CA SER A 3 60.01 -20.47 -6.28
C SER A 3 59.56 -20.55 -4.81
N VAL A 4 60.38 -20.21 -3.80
CA VAL A 4 60.71 -18.87 -3.28
C VAL A 4 59.47 -18.03 -2.99
N PHE A 5 58.87 -18.22 -1.81
CA PHE A 5 58.70 -17.20 -0.75
C PHE A 5 57.89 -17.79 0.40
N SER A 6 58.59 -18.39 1.36
CA SER A 6 58.15 -18.51 2.75
C SER A 6 58.92 -17.48 3.55
N ALA A 7 58.30 -16.36 3.92
CA ALA A 7 58.69 -15.51 5.05
C ALA A 7 57.79 -14.26 5.11
N ILE A 8 56.82 -14.24 6.03
CA ILE A 8 56.46 -13.01 6.72
C ILE A 8 56.64 -13.28 8.21
N THR A 9 57.68 -12.68 8.77
CA THR A 9 58.01 -12.66 10.18
C THR A 9 57.10 -11.69 10.91
N VAL A 10 56.39 -12.18 11.93
CA VAL A 10 55.69 -11.34 12.91
C VAL A 10 56.73 -10.56 13.73
N PRO A 11 56.65 -9.22 13.83
CA PRO A 11 57.58 -8.48 14.69
C PRO A 11 57.26 -8.75 16.16
N LYS A 12 58.21 -9.37 16.87
CA LYS A 12 58.24 -9.43 18.34
C LYS A 12 58.71 -8.08 18.89
N GLY A 13 57.79 -7.12 18.97
CA GLY A 13 57.99 -5.85 19.67
C GLY A 13 57.17 -5.83 20.97
N GLY A 14 57.84 -6.05 22.10
CA GLY A 14 57.22 -6.00 23.42
C GLY A 14 56.73 -4.60 23.76
N TRP A 15 55.42 -4.46 23.96
CA TRP A 15 54.82 -3.28 24.57
C TRP A 15 55.18 -3.27 26.07
N ARG A 16 56.23 -2.52 26.43
CA ARG A 16 56.51 -2.19 27.83
C ARG A 16 55.47 -1.19 28.31
N SER A 17 54.68 -1.62 29.29
CA SER A 17 53.83 -0.77 30.12
C SER A 17 54.65 0.33 30.79
N ARG A 18 54.39 1.60 30.44
CA ARG A 18 54.80 2.74 31.27
C ARG A 18 53.54 3.26 31.95
N SER A 19 53.45 3.04 33.26
CA SER A 19 52.39 3.56 34.12
C SER A 19 52.46 5.09 34.16
N SER A 20 51.39 5.75 33.74
CA SER A 20 51.11 7.13 34.11
C SER A 20 49.65 7.26 34.52
N ARG A 21 49.47 7.37 35.84
CA ARG A 21 48.43 8.11 36.56
C ARG A 21 46.99 7.99 36.03
N SER A 22 46.19 7.24 36.80
CA SER A 22 44.74 7.12 36.73
C SER A 22 44.01 8.47 36.58
N THR A 23 43.45 8.73 35.41
CA THR A 23 42.31 9.61 35.19
C THR A 23 41.04 8.75 35.11
N PRO A 24 39.93 9.14 35.75
CA PRO A 24 38.72 8.32 35.79
C PRO A 24 38.06 8.28 34.40
N SER A 25 37.63 7.08 34.01
CA SER A 25 36.85 6.78 32.80
C SER A 25 35.63 7.69 32.66
N PRO A 26 35.34 8.29 31.49
CA PRO A 26 34.03 8.87 31.26
C PRO A 26 33.04 7.71 31.10
N LYS A 27 32.05 7.68 31.98
CA LYS A 27 30.91 6.77 31.83
C LYS A 27 30.20 7.13 30.52
N SER A 28 29.87 6.11 29.74
CA SER A 28 28.96 6.21 28.60
C SER A 28 27.60 6.69 29.10
N THR A 29 27.39 8.00 29.06
CA THR A 29 26.07 8.62 29.18
C THR A 29 25.55 8.85 27.78
N ARG A 30 24.55 8.04 27.41
CA ARG A 30 23.54 8.33 26.40
C ARG A 30 23.21 9.83 26.43
N PRO A 31 23.20 10.57 25.31
CA PRO A 31 22.86 11.98 25.36
C PRO A 31 21.40 12.10 25.79
N SER A 32 21.21 12.50 27.05
CA SER A 32 19.93 12.92 27.59
C SER A 32 19.55 14.19 26.83
N SER A 33 18.48 14.11 26.05
CA SER A 33 17.87 15.24 25.36
C SER A 33 17.19 16.15 26.37
N GLN A 34 17.95 16.94 27.13
CA GLN A 34 17.47 18.00 28.04
C GLN A 34 18.68 18.70 28.69
N ALA A 35 19.17 19.76 28.04
CA ALA A 35 20.10 20.79 28.56
C ALA A 35 20.44 21.70 27.36
N GLU A 36 20.26 23.01 27.31
CA GLU A 36 19.87 24.04 28.27
C GLU A 36 18.89 24.97 27.53
N LEU A 37 17.62 24.95 27.93
CA LEU A 37 16.82 26.16 27.94
C LEU A 37 17.13 26.74 29.32
N ASP A 38 17.77 27.91 29.40
CA ASP A 38 17.77 28.71 30.62
C ASP A 38 16.29 28.88 31.00
N SER A 39 15.86 28.00 31.90
CA SER A 39 14.51 27.88 32.39
C SER A 39 14.60 28.47 33.78
N ASP A 40 14.31 29.77 33.85
CA ASP A 40 13.64 30.30 35.03
C ASP A 40 12.49 29.32 35.40
N PRO A 41 12.29 29.04 36.70
CA PRO A 41 11.33 28.05 37.14
C PRO A 41 9.96 28.36 36.52
N GLU A 42 9.37 27.33 35.90
CA GLU A 42 8.06 27.38 35.23
C GLU A 42 7.03 28.08 36.13
N GLU A 43 6.80 29.37 35.90
CA GLU A 43 5.50 29.96 36.13
C GLU A 43 4.57 29.33 35.08
N GLN A 44 4.04 28.15 35.41
CA GLN A 44 2.81 27.68 34.79
C GLN A 44 1.76 28.75 35.10
N GLU A 45 1.54 29.67 34.16
CA GLU A 45 0.37 30.55 34.21
C GLU A 45 -0.83 29.65 34.45
N ALA A 46 -1.50 29.83 35.59
CA ALA A 46 -2.68 29.07 35.93
C ALA A 46 -3.68 29.23 34.77
N GLU A 47 -3.92 28.14 34.04
CA GLU A 47 -4.87 28.16 32.93
C GLU A 47 -6.21 28.67 33.46
N ASP A 48 -6.85 29.53 32.68
CA ASP A 48 -8.18 30.07 33.00
C ASP A 48 -9.12 28.90 33.36
N PRO A 49 -9.72 28.88 34.58
CA PRO A 49 -10.60 27.80 35.01
C PRO A 49 -11.73 27.51 34.03
N GLN A 50 -12.20 28.53 33.31
CA GLN A 50 -13.23 28.40 32.29
C GLN A 50 -12.73 27.66 31.03
N LEU A 51 -11.45 27.83 30.66
CA LEU A 51 -10.82 27.14 29.54
C LEU A 51 -10.61 25.64 29.86
N GLN A 52 -10.23 25.34 31.10
CA GLN A 52 -10.09 23.96 31.59
C GLN A 52 -11.44 23.23 31.55
N GLU A 53 -12.51 23.87 32.02
CA GLU A 53 -13.87 23.31 31.98
C GLU A 53 -14.33 23.03 30.53
N LEU A 54 -14.08 23.96 29.61
CA LEU A 54 -14.42 23.79 28.19
C LEU A 54 -13.64 22.64 27.52
N ASN A 55 -12.37 22.50 27.85
CA ASN A 55 -11.53 21.42 27.31
C ASN A 55 -11.90 20.06 27.89
N ALA A 56 -12.24 19.98 29.18
CA ALA A 56 -12.76 18.75 29.79
C ALA A 56 -14.09 18.33 29.14
N ALA A 57 -15.02 19.26 28.96
CA ALA A 57 -16.29 19.00 28.28
C ALA A 57 -16.10 18.53 26.82
N LEU A 58 -15.10 19.06 26.12
CA LEU A 58 -14.75 18.67 24.76
C LEU A 58 -14.20 17.24 24.71
N GLU A 59 -13.33 16.87 25.65
CA GLU A 59 -12.78 15.52 25.79
C GLU A 59 -13.87 14.49 26.06
N ASP A 60 -14.78 14.77 26.99
CA ASP A 60 -15.92 13.91 27.30
C ASP A 60 -16.79 13.65 26.06
N LEU A 61 -17.13 14.70 25.31
CA LEU A 61 -17.94 14.58 24.10
C LEU A 61 -17.24 13.79 22.99
N ALA A 62 -15.92 13.97 22.82
CA ALA A 62 -15.13 13.24 21.85
C ALA A 62 -15.01 11.74 22.21
N GLN A 63 -15.03 11.40 23.50
CA GLN A 63 -15.06 10.02 23.97
C GLN A 63 -16.44 9.38 23.72
N ILE A 64 -17.53 10.10 23.97
CA ILE A 64 -18.90 9.60 23.77
C ILE A 64 -19.20 9.43 22.27
N PHE A 65 -18.75 10.36 21.43
CA PHE A 65 -19.05 10.38 19.98
C PHE A 65 -17.77 10.37 19.12
N PRO A 66 -17.04 9.24 19.05
CA PRO A 66 -15.73 9.16 18.38
C PRO A 66 -15.78 9.35 16.86
N ASN A 67 -16.96 9.26 16.25
CA ASN A 67 -17.16 9.41 14.81
C ASN A 67 -17.39 10.86 14.36
N ILE A 68 -17.60 11.80 15.28
CA ILE A 68 -17.88 13.21 14.96
C ILE A 68 -16.59 14.03 15.05
N GLN A 69 -16.47 15.05 14.20
CA GLN A 69 -15.34 15.99 14.19
C GLN A 69 -15.34 16.93 15.43
N PRO A 70 -14.20 17.14 16.12
CA PRO A 70 -14.11 18.02 17.30
C PRO A 70 -14.56 19.47 17.06
N GLU A 71 -14.45 19.95 15.82
CA GLU A 71 -14.93 21.26 15.39
C GLU A 71 -16.41 21.48 15.74
N VAL A 72 -17.23 20.43 15.56
CA VAL A 72 -18.67 20.48 15.81
C VAL A 72 -18.94 20.70 17.30
N PHE A 73 -18.21 20.00 18.16
CA PHE A 73 -18.34 20.16 19.61
C PHE A 73 -17.88 21.55 20.05
N ARG A 74 -16.78 22.07 19.48
CA ARG A 74 -16.30 23.43 19.79
C ARG A 74 -17.33 24.49 19.42
N GLU A 75 -17.96 24.38 18.24
CA GLU A 75 -19.06 25.26 17.82
C GLU A 75 -20.23 25.20 18.81
N MET A 76 -20.66 24.01 19.20
CA MET A 76 -21.81 23.84 20.09
C MET A 76 -21.51 24.33 21.52
N LEU A 77 -20.34 24.01 22.07
CA LEU A 77 -19.91 24.42 23.41
C LEU A 77 -19.71 25.94 23.50
N ALA A 78 -19.27 26.60 22.42
CA ALA A 78 -19.08 28.06 22.39
C ALA A 78 -20.39 28.86 22.48
N HIS A 79 -21.53 28.28 22.09
CA HIS A 79 -22.84 28.93 22.12
C HIS A 79 -23.66 28.62 23.39
N LEU A 80 -23.13 27.81 24.30
CA LEU A 80 -23.83 27.34 25.50
C LEU A 80 -23.16 27.88 26.77
N GLU A 81 -23.97 28.48 27.64
CA GLU A 81 -23.56 29.00 28.96
C GLU A 81 -24.16 28.11 30.07
N GLY A 82 -23.36 27.77 31.09
CA GLY A 82 -23.80 27.05 32.30
C GLY A 82 -23.22 25.65 32.51
N GLU A 83 -23.45 25.08 33.70
CA GLU A 83 -22.86 23.82 34.22
C GLU A 83 -23.29 22.54 33.45
N SER A 84 -24.35 22.61 32.63
CA SER A 84 -24.94 21.45 31.92
C SER A 84 -24.53 21.38 30.43
N ARG A 85 -23.35 21.89 30.06
CA ARG A 85 -22.86 21.94 28.67
C ARG A 85 -22.83 20.59 27.97
N VAL A 86 -22.21 19.58 28.58
CA VAL A 86 -22.06 18.24 27.98
C VAL A 86 -23.42 17.57 27.77
N GLN A 87 -24.33 17.70 28.73
CA GLN A 87 -25.67 17.10 28.67
C GLN A 87 -26.50 17.72 27.54
N LEU A 88 -26.52 19.05 27.42
CA LEU A 88 -27.25 19.76 26.36
C LEU A 88 -26.70 19.46 24.97
N VAL A 89 -25.38 19.37 24.80
CA VAL A 89 -24.77 18.98 23.52
C VAL A 89 -25.12 17.53 23.18
N THR A 90 -25.04 16.63 24.15
CA THR A 90 -25.38 15.21 23.97
C THR A 90 -26.85 15.04 23.57
N GLU A 91 -27.78 15.71 24.24
CA GLU A 91 -29.22 15.66 23.91
C GLU A 91 -29.51 16.21 22.51
N ASN A 92 -28.84 17.32 22.13
CA ASN A 92 -28.98 17.90 20.80
C ASN A 92 -28.43 16.99 19.69
N LEU A 93 -27.32 16.30 19.93
CA LEU A 93 -26.74 15.35 18.99
C LEU A 93 -27.60 14.08 18.88
N LEU A 94 -28.16 13.58 19.98
CA LEU A 94 -29.05 12.41 19.94
C LEU A 94 -30.39 12.70 19.26
N ARG A 95 -30.93 13.92 19.40
CA ARG A 95 -32.22 14.29 18.79
C ARG A 95 -32.10 14.79 17.36
N ASN A 96 -31.05 15.54 17.02
CA ASN A 96 -30.93 16.28 15.77
C ASN A 96 -29.51 16.20 15.17
N ASP A 97 -28.90 15.01 15.12
CA ASP A 97 -27.56 14.77 14.58
C ASP A 97 -27.34 15.39 13.19
N ALA A 98 -28.27 15.19 12.26
CA ALA A 98 -28.16 15.66 10.88
C ALA A 98 -28.05 17.19 10.78
N LYS A 99 -28.73 17.93 11.66
CA LYS A 99 -28.76 19.40 11.66
C LYS A 99 -27.42 20.01 12.09
N TRP A 100 -26.78 19.39 13.07
CA TRP A 100 -25.58 19.91 13.73
C TRP A 100 -24.29 19.36 13.12
N VAL A 101 -24.25 18.06 12.79
CA VAL A 101 -23.07 17.42 12.22
C VAL A 101 -22.89 17.79 10.74
N ARG A 102 -23.97 17.95 9.96
CA ARG A 102 -23.94 18.37 8.54
C ARG A 102 -22.89 17.62 7.68
N GLY A 103 -22.68 16.33 7.96
CA GLY A 103 -21.70 15.49 7.26
C GLY A 103 -20.25 15.58 7.76
N ARG A 104 -19.97 16.34 8.83
CA ARG A 104 -18.66 16.48 9.49
C ARG A 104 -18.34 15.28 10.38
N TYR A 105 -18.20 14.12 9.75
CA TYR A 105 -17.77 12.88 10.40
C TYR A 105 -16.27 12.66 10.22
N ARG A 106 -15.60 12.12 11.23
CA ARG A 106 -14.20 11.68 11.12
C ARG A 106 -14.11 10.56 10.09
N VAL A 107 -13.27 10.77 9.07
CA VAL A 107 -13.01 9.76 8.03
C VAL A 107 -12.23 8.61 8.65
N GLN A 108 -12.87 7.46 8.80
CA GLN A 108 -12.14 6.24 9.16
C GLN A 108 -11.21 5.86 7.99
N PRO A 109 -9.92 5.57 8.24
CA PRO A 109 -9.01 5.14 7.19
C PRO A 109 -9.43 3.75 6.70
N GLY A 110 -10.24 3.70 5.63
CA GLY A 110 -10.68 2.42 5.05
C GLY A 110 -11.67 2.46 3.88
N ASN A 111 -12.44 3.53 3.67
CA ASN A 111 -13.44 3.57 2.60
C ASN A 111 -13.14 4.65 1.56
N ASN A 112 -12.46 4.27 0.47
CA ASN A 112 -12.72 4.70 -0.93
C ASN A 112 -11.44 4.72 -1.78
N HIS A 113 -11.30 3.75 -2.68
CA HIS A 113 -10.21 3.68 -3.67
C HIS A 113 -10.36 4.65 -4.87
N ASN A 114 -11.46 5.41 -4.98
CA ASN A 114 -11.68 6.31 -6.13
C ASN A 114 -11.25 7.78 -5.90
N GLN A 115 -10.61 8.11 -4.78
CA GLN A 115 -10.04 9.46 -4.55
C GLN A 115 -8.50 9.46 -4.46
N GLU A 116 -7.86 8.38 -4.90
CA GLU A 116 -6.41 8.21 -4.79
C GLU A 116 -5.63 8.83 -5.96
N GLN A 117 -6.32 9.21 -7.05
CA GLN A 117 -5.72 9.88 -8.21
C GLN A 117 -5.75 11.42 -8.12
N GLU A 118 -6.66 12.04 -7.36
CA GLU A 118 -6.63 13.49 -7.11
C GLU A 118 -5.72 13.88 -5.92
N LYS A 119 -5.42 12.95 -5.02
CA LYS A 119 -4.65 13.22 -3.78
C LYS A 119 -3.13 13.24 -3.95
N LYS A 120 -2.58 12.78 -5.08
CA LYS A 120 -1.11 12.79 -5.33
C LYS A 120 -0.50 14.18 -5.57
N LYS A 121 -1.31 15.25 -5.64
CA LYS A 121 -0.80 16.64 -5.78
C LYS A 121 -0.89 17.50 -4.51
N ARG A 122 -1.47 17.03 -3.39
CA ARG A 122 -1.71 17.89 -2.20
C ARG A 122 -1.13 17.43 -0.86
N HIS A 123 -0.46 16.28 -0.76
CA HIS A 123 0.14 15.87 0.53
C HIS A 123 1.55 15.31 0.39
N ARG A 124 2.54 16.19 0.58
CA ARG A 124 3.92 15.83 0.93
C ARG A 124 4.23 16.41 2.32
N ASN A 125 3.59 15.84 3.32
CA ASN A 125 4.00 15.75 4.74
C ASN A 125 2.76 15.43 5.58
N LYS A 126 2.45 14.14 5.71
CA LYS A 126 1.70 13.61 6.84
C LYS A 126 2.44 12.36 7.30
N ASN A 127 3.38 12.55 8.22
CA ASN A 127 3.85 11.46 9.07
C ASN A 127 3.26 11.71 10.46
N THR A 128 1.96 11.45 10.58
CA THR A 128 1.31 11.28 11.88
C THR A 128 0.73 9.89 11.85
N GLN A 129 1.38 9.01 12.59
CA GLN A 129 1.12 7.60 12.72
C GLN A 129 -0.21 7.42 13.45
N SER A 130 -1.34 7.38 12.74
CA SER A 130 -2.64 7.11 13.36
C SER A 130 -2.78 5.61 13.64
N ARG A 131 -2.37 5.20 14.85
CA ARG A 131 -2.67 3.88 15.40
C ARG A 131 -4.10 3.92 15.96
N GLY A 132 -5.03 3.30 15.26
CA GLY A 132 -6.41 3.14 15.74
C GLY A 132 -6.46 2.30 17.01
N SER A 133 -6.69 2.97 18.14
CA SER A 133 -7.09 2.38 19.42
C SER A 133 -8.15 3.27 20.06
N ARG A 134 -9.21 2.68 20.61
CA ARG A 134 -10.24 3.38 21.37
C ARG A 134 -9.60 3.98 22.63
N GLY A 135 -9.61 5.31 22.75
CA GLY A 135 -9.16 6.03 23.95
C GLY A 135 -7.90 6.89 23.78
N GLU A 136 -7.72 7.56 22.64
CA GLU A 136 -6.67 8.59 22.50
C GLU A 136 -7.18 9.94 23.03
N GLU A 137 -6.41 10.54 23.93
CA GLU A 137 -6.59 11.93 24.39
C GLU A 137 -6.68 12.87 23.17
N LEU A 138 -7.59 13.84 23.21
CA LEU A 138 -7.69 14.85 22.15
C LEU A 138 -6.34 15.53 21.98
N ALA A 139 -5.88 15.62 20.72
CA ALA A 139 -4.65 16.31 20.41
C ALA A 139 -4.73 17.77 20.89
N SER A 140 -3.63 18.33 21.39
CA SER A 140 -3.57 19.73 21.86
C SER A 140 -4.11 20.74 20.82
N MET A 141 -3.99 20.42 19.53
CA MET A 141 -4.53 21.23 18.43
C MET A 141 -6.06 21.28 18.33
N ASP A 142 -6.74 20.24 18.81
CA ASP A 142 -8.21 20.13 18.76
C ASP A 142 -8.88 20.84 19.95
N LYS A 143 -8.12 21.15 21.01
CA LYS A 143 -8.59 21.81 22.25
C LYS A 143 -8.90 23.30 22.02
N PHE A 144 -9.71 23.89 22.88
CA PHE A 144 -9.88 25.34 22.96
C PHE A 144 -8.55 26.00 23.33
N ARG A 145 -8.21 27.06 22.60
CA ARG A 145 -6.96 27.82 22.78
C ARG A 145 -7.18 29.06 23.64
N SER A 146 -6.19 29.37 24.50
CA SER A 146 -6.16 30.58 25.32
C SER A 146 -6.15 31.85 24.46
N GLU A 147 -6.66 32.96 24.99
CA GLU A 147 -6.68 34.22 24.24
C GLU A 147 -5.27 34.80 24.04
N ALA A 148 -4.36 34.56 25.00
CA ALA A 148 -2.94 34.88 24.89
C ALA A 148 -2.26 34.13 23.73
N TYR A 149 -2.59 32.86 23.51
CA TYR A 149 -2.10 32.10 22.35
C TYR A 149 -2.68 32.66 21.05
N LYS A 150 -4.00 32.90 20.99
CA LYS A 150 -4.66 33.42 19.78
C LYS A 150 -4.12 34.79 19.37
N SER A 151 -3.80 35.67 20.32
CA SER A 151 -3.20 36.98 20.03
C SER A 151 -1.76 36.82 19.53
N ALA A 152 -0.94 36.01 20.20
CA ALA A 152 0.44 35.76 19.80
C ALA A 152 0.54 35.17 18.38
N VAL A 153 -0.36 34.24 18.02
CA VAL A 153 -0.41 33.64 16.67
C VAL A 153 -0.77 34.68 15.61
N LYS A 154 -1.77 35.54 15.89
CA LYS A 154 -2.15 36.63 14.97
C LYS A 154 -0.94 37.53 14.71
N ASP A 155 -0.25 37.93 15.76
CA ASP A 155 0.91 38.82 15.66
C ASP A 155 2.08 38.17 14.90
N ALA A 156 2.36 36.90 15.15
CA ALA A 156 3.36 36.13 14.41
C ALA A 156 3.04 36.10 12.91
N PHE A 157 1.78 35.81 12.53
CA PHE A 157 1.38 35.79 11.13
C PHE A 157 1.31 37.17 10.48
N TYR A 158 0.98 38.24 11.21
CA TYR A 158 1.07 39.60 10.69
C TYR A 158 2.52 40.00 10.38
N GLN A 159 3.47 39.54 11.19
CA GLN A 159 4.89 39.76 10.95
C GLN A 159 5.41 38.93 9.76
N GLU A 160 5.00 37.67 9.64
CA GLU A 160 5.41 36.77 8.56
C GLU A 160 4.78 37.16 7.21
N PHE A 161 3.48 37.45 7.18
CA PHE A 161 2.70 37.69 5.97
C PHE A 161 2.27 39.15 5.81
N LYS A 162 3.21 40.09 5.86
CA LYS A 162 2.97 41.53 5.60
C LYS A 162 2.36 41.85 4.22
N GLY A 163 2.22 40.86 3.33
CA GLY A 163 1.62 41.00 2.00
C GLY A 163 0.14 40.58 1.92
N LEU A 164 -0.40 39.95 2.96
CA LEU A 164 -1.79 39.51 3.04
C LEU A 164 -2.62 40.47 3.91
N SER A 165 -3.92 40.59 3.62
CA SER A 165 -4.79 41.41 4.47
C SER A 165 -5.02 40.73 5.82
N HIS A 166 -5.11 41.52 6.89
CA HIS A 166 -5.38 41.02 8.23
C HIS A 166 -6.72 40.26 8.32
N SER A 167 -7.71 40.63 7.48
CA SER A 167 -8.98 39.91 7.36
C SER A 167 -8.81 38.49 6.80
N THR A 168 -7.96 38.32 5.79
CA THR A 168 -7.67 37.00 5.20
C THR A 168 -6.98 36.11 6.22
N ILE A 169 -6.00 36.66 6.94
CA ILE A 169 -5.27 35.91 7.99
C ILE A 169 -6.22 35.47 9.10
N LYS A 170 -7.11 36.37 9.58
CA LYS A 170 -8.10 36.01 10.62
C LYS A 170 -9.08 34.94 10.15
N ALA A 171 -9.51 34.97 8.89
CA ALA A 171 -10.42 33.97 8.33
C ALA A 171 -9.78 32.57 8.31
N VAL A 172 -8.52 32.47 7.85
CA VAL A 172 -7.78 31.20 7.85
C VAL A 172 -7.55 30.72 9.29
N LEU A 173 -7.13 31.59 10.20
CA LEU A 173 -6.94 31.21 11.60
C LEU A 173 -8.20 30.67 12.25
N ALA A 174 -9.37 31.23 11.95
CA ALA A 174 -10.64 30.74 12.49
C ALA A 174 -10.98 29.32 11.98
N GLU A 175 -10.65 29.00 10.73
CA GLU A 175 -10.89 27.68 10.13
C GLU A 175 -10.02 26.59 10.78
N TYR A 176 -8.77 26.92 11.14
CA TYR A 176 -7.79 25.97 11.70
C TYR A 176 -7.59 26.10 13.22
N ASN A 177 -8.61 26.55 13.97
CA ASN A 177 -8.55 26.69 15.44
C ASN A 177 -7.34 27.49 15.97
N TYR A 178 -6.91 28.51 15.23
CA TYR A 178 -5.72 29.31 15.49
C TYR A 178 -4.40 28.51 15.55
N SER A 179 -4.36 27.28 15.04
CA SER A 179 -3.15 26.48 14.96
C SER A 179 -2.14 27.11 14.00
N TYR A 180 -0.94 27.43 14.49
CA TYR A 180 0.11 27.99 13.65
C TYR A 180 0.59 26.96 12.60
N THR A 181 0.84 25.73 13.04
CA THR A 181 1.29 24.61 12.21
C THR A 181 0.38 24.32 11.03
N GLU A 182 -0.94 24.31 11.24
CA GLU A 182 -1.91 23.96 10.20
C GLU A 182 -2.28 25.15 9.30
N ALA A 183 -2.37 26.36 9.87
CA ALA A 183 -2.74 27.55 9.10
C ALA A 183 -1.60 28.04 8.20
N ARG A 184 -0.34 27.90 8.62
CA ARG A 184 0.84 28.37 7.89
C ARG A 184 0.91 27.90 6.43
N PRO A 185 0.80 26.59 6.08
CA PRO A 185 0.89 26.17 4.68
C PRO A 185 -0.21 26.77 3.80
N VAL A 186 -1.42 26.98 4.32
CA VAL A 186 -2.52 27.62 3.59
C VAL A 186 -2.20 29.10 3.34
N LEU A 187 -1.67 29.80 4.33
CA LEU A 187 -1.24 31.20 4.17
C LEU A 187 -0.06 31.34 3.21
N VAL A 188 0.90 30.40 3.21
CA VAL A 188 1.97 30.34 2.20
C VAL A 188 1.40 30.13 0.80
N GLU A 189 0.41 29.24 0.64
CA GLU A 189 -0.26 29.00 -0.65
C GLU A 189 -1.01 30.25 -1.13
N LEU A 190 -1.74 30.93 -0.23
CA LEU A 190 -2.45 32.17 -0.55
C LEU A 190 -1.50 33.33 -0.86
N ALA A 191 -0.39 33.44 -0.14
CA ALA A 191 0.64 34.44 -0.37
C ALA A 191 1.32 34.25 -1.73
N THR A 192 1.62 33.00 -2.13
CA THR A 192 2.27 32.70 -3.41
C THR A 192 1.34 32.82 -4.61
N LYS A 193 0.02 32.58 -4.46
CA LYS A 193 -0.98 32.69 -5.54
C LYS A 193 -1.57 34.09 -5.73
N SER A 194 -1.38 35.00 -4.78
CA SER A 194 -1.93 36.35 -4.88
C SER A 194 -1.25 37.15 -5.99
N TRP A 195 -2.01 37.80 -6.88
CA TRP A 195 -1.46 38.64 -7.97
C TRP A 195 -0.54 39.76 -7.44
N ARG A 196 -0.78 40.20 -6.19
CA ARG A 196 0.05 41.19 -5.48
C ARG A 196 1.47 40.66 -5.23
N PHE A 197 1.64 39.35 -5.06
CA PHE A 197 2.94 38.71 -4.92
C PHE A 197 3.69 38.79 -6.25
N SER A 198 3.08 38.41 -7.38
CA SER A 198 3.68 38.46 -8.72
C SER A 198 4.21 39.84 -9.10
N ILE A 199 3.51 40.93 -8.76
CA ILE A 199 4.00 42.30 -9.00
C ILE A 199 5.14 42.67 -8.04
N SER A 200 5.02 42.31 -6.77
CA SER A 200 6.04 42.63 -5.75
C SER A 200 7.33 41.83 -5.89
N THR A 201 7.29 40.63 -6.48
CA THR A 201 8.49 39.85 -6.81
C THR A 201 9.27 40.50 -7.95
N ILE A 202 8.58 41.08 -8.93
CA ILE A 202 9.17 41.78 -10.09
C ILE A 202 9.75 43.15 -9.69
N LEU A 203 9.06 43.92 -8.84
CA LEU A 203 9.48 45.28 -8.46
C LEU A 203 10.34 45.36 -7.18
N PHE A 204 10.15 44.47 -6.21
CA PHE A 204 10.74 44.58 -4.87
C PHE A 204 11.49 43.31 -4.38
N LYS A 205 11.81 42.36 -5.29
CA LYS A 205 12.55 41.11 -4.97
C LYS A 205 12.02 40.37 -3.73
N ARG A 206 10.72 40.39 -3.51
CA ARG A 206 10.11 39.74 -2.35
C ARG A 206 10.16 38.21 -2.51
N ARG A 207 10.82 37.51 -1.58
CA ARG A 207 10.97 36.04 -1.58
C ARG A 207 9.76 35.36 -0.96
N VAL A 208 9.56 34.09 -1.32
CA VAL A 208 8.56 33.21 -0.69
C VAL A 208 8.94 33.03 0.79
N PRO A 209 8.00 33.17 1.75
CA PRO A 209 8.29 32.95 3.16
C PRO A 209 8.84 31.54 3.41
N SER A 210 10.13 31.44 3.74
CA SER A 210 10.81 30.19 4.12
C SER A 210 10.92 30.10 5.64
N ALA A 211 11.11 28.89 6.18
CA ALA A 211 11.37 28.70 7.61
C ALA A 211 12.68 29.36 8.06
N GLU A 212 13.68 29.45 7.16
CA GLU A 212 14.97 30.10 7.40
C GLU A 212 14.87 31.63 7.44
N ASP A 213 13.94 32.21 6.67
CA ASP A 213 13.70 33.65 6.56
C ASP A 213 12.61 34.15 7.54
N HIS A 214 12.21 33.32 8.51
CA HIS A 214 11.10 33.62 9.41
C HIS A 214 11.47 34.76 10.37
N PRO A 215 10.62 35.80 10.55
CA PRO A 215 10.96 36.99 11.34
C PRO A 215 11.24 36.73 12.82
N LEU A 216 10.75 35.59 13.36
CA LEU A 216 11.00 35.15 14.74
C LEU A 216 12.21 34.21 14.86
N VAL A 217 12.88 33.83 13.76
CA VAL A 217 14.10 33.02 13.78
C VAL A 217 15.30 33.95 13.64
N VAL A 218 16.14 34.00 14.67
CA VAL A 218 17.34 34.83 14.70
C VAL A 218 18.56 33.91 14.55
N PRO A 219 19.51 34.21 13.64
CA PRO A 219 20.79 33.53 13.62
C PRO A 219 21.54 33.84 14.92
N ALA A 220 21.75 32.85 15.80
CA ALA A 220 22.58 33.07 16.97
C ALA A 220 24.04 32.75 16.61
N SER A 221 24.84 33.79 16.44
CA SER A 221 26.30 33.67 16.46
C SER A 221 26.75 33.57 17.92
N SER A 222 27.12 32.38 18.38
CA SER A 222 27.89 32.29 19.61
C SER A 222 29.37 32.39 19.24
N GLU A 223 30.02 33.49 19.59
CA GLU A 223 31.48 33.58 19.57
C GLU A 223 32.03 32.80 20.77
N VAL A 224 32.30 31.52 20.57
CA VAL A 224 33.19 30.78 21.46
C VAL A 224 34.61 30.97 20.93
N HIS A 225 35.45 31.66 21.71
CA HIS A 225 36.85 31.92 21.39
C HIS A 225 37.68 30.63 21.50
N SER A 226 37.51 29.75 20.53
CA SER A 226 38.36 28.60 20.29
C SER A 226 38.34 28.30 18.80
N ASN A 227 39.52 28.17 18.21
CA ASN A 227 39.83 28.32 16.79
C ASN A 227 39.27 27.22 15.85
N ARG A 228 38.01 26.78 16.00
CA ARG A 228 37.34 25.79 15.14
C ARG A 228 35.86 26.13 14.95
N LEU A 229 35.47 26.28 13.69
CA LEU A 229 34.10 26.34 13.14
C LEU A 229 33.08 27.27 13.85
N LYS A 230 32.70 28.37 13.20
CA LYS A 230 31.52 29.16 13.59
C LYS A 230 30.25 28.36 13.31
N ILE A 231 29.71 27.68 14.31
CA ILE A 231 28.40 27.03 14.22
C ILE A 231 27.34 28.07 14.55
N THR A 232 26.54 28.48 13.56
CA THR A 232 25.41 29.39 13.75
C THR A 232 24.16 28.56 14.00
N LEU A 233 23.70 28.49 15.25
CA LEU A 233 22.46 27.78 15.58
C LEU A 233 21.28 28.75 15.51
N PRO A 234 20.18 28.41 14.81
CA PRO A 234 18.99 29.25 14.82
C PRO A 234 18.36 29.25 16.23
N LYS A 235 18.03 30.43 16.74
CA LYS A 235 17.28 30.62 17.98
C LYS A 235 15.94 31.28 17.68
N LEU A 236 14.91 30.88 18.42
CA LEU A 236 13.58 31.49 18.33
C LEU A 236 13.52 32.72 19.24
N LYS A 237 12.94 33.82 18.76
CA LYS A 237 12.58 34.97 19.58
C LYS A 237 11.33 34.61 20.40
N PRO A 238 11.35 34.76 21.75
CA PRO A 238 10.20 34.42 22.57
C PRO A 238 8.99 35.30 22.21
N THR A 239 7.84 34.66 22.10
CA THR A 239 6.51 35.27 22.00
C THR A 239 5.85 35.32 23.37
N SER A 240 4.72 36.04 23.46
CA SER A 240 3.93 36.18 24.69
C SER A 240 3.19 34.91 25.12
N SER A 241 3.25 33.81 24.35
CA SER A 241 2.61 32.54 24.71
C SER A 241 3.65 31.41 24.75
N PRO A 242 3.78 30.69 25.88
CA PRO A 242 4.71 29.55 25.98
C PRO A 242 4.28 28.39 25.08
N GLU A 243 2.97 28.16 24.92
CA GLU A 243 2.42 27.18 23.98
C GLU A 243 2.86 27.46 22.54
N LEU A 244 2.76 28.71 22.09
CA LEU A 244 3.18 29.10 20.74
C LEU A 244 4.70 28.99 20.57
N ASN A 245 5.48 29.33 21.60
CA ASN A 245 6.94 29.20 21.55
C ASN A 245 7.35 27.74 21.31
N LYS A 246 6.69 26.79 21.99
CA LYS A 246 6.91 25.37 21.78
C LYS A 246 6.49 24.92 20.36
N GLU A 247 5.33 25.34 19.90
CA GLU A 247 4.85 25.00 18.54
C GLU A 247 5.78 25.55 17.45
N LEU A 248 6.20 26.81 17.55
CA LEU A 248 7.16 27.43 16.63
C LEU A 248 8.52 26.73 16.67
N TRP A 249 8.97 26.34 17.87
CA TRP A 249 10.23 25.60 18.03
C TRP A 249 10.18 24.27 17.31
N ASP A 250 9.14 23.47 17.55
CA ASP A 250 8.97 22.15 16.94
C ASP A 250 8.77 22.25 15.41
N THR A 251 8.13 23.31 14.93
CA THR A 251 7.81 23.50 13.50
C THR A 251 8.94 24.10 12.70
N LEU A 252 9.65 25.10 13.25
CA LEU A 252 10.64 25.89 12.51
C LEU A 252 12.07 25.49 12.90
N ILE A 253 12.37 25.36 14.20
CA ILE A 253 13.75 25.18 14.68
C ILE A 253 14.20 23.72 14.62
N VAL A 254 13.36 22.78 15.07
CA VAL A 254 13.71 21.35 15.11
C VAL A 254 14.08 20.81 13.72
N PRO A 255 13.33 21.08 12.64
CA PRO A 255 13.70 20.62 11.30
C PRO A 255 15.02 21.23 10.81
N LEU A 256 15.23 22.53 11.05
CA LEU A 256 16.49 23.21 10.66
C LEU A 256 17.69 22.66 11.43
N ARG A 257 17.55 22.39 12.73
CA ARG A 257 18.61 21.76 13.52
C ARG A 257 18.92 20.36 13.05
N ARG A 258 17.90 19.57 12.70
CA ARG A 258 18.08 18.23 12.15
C ARG A 258 18.80 18.30 10.80
N GLN A 259 18.37 19.19 9.91
CA GLN A 259 19.01 19.39 8.61
C GLN A 259 20.48 19.82 8.76
N ASN A 260 20.77 20.81 9.62
CA ASN A 260 22.14 21.24 9.90
C ASN A 260 23.00 20.12 10.49
N ALA A 261 22.43 19.29 11.38
CA ALA A 261 23.14 18.14 11.94
C ALA A 261 23.44 17.08 10.86
N GLU A 262 22.47 16.77 10.00
CA GLU A 262 22.65 15.85 8.87
C GLU A 262 23.70 16.36 7.87
N GLU A 263 23.70 17.66 7.56
CA GLU A 263 24.69 18.31 6.70
C GLU A 263 26.09 18.30 7.32
N MET A 264 26.19 18.56 8.62
CA MET A 264 27.44 18.50 9.37
C MET A 264 28.00 17.08 9.42
N GLU A 265 27.18 16.08 9.75
CA GLU A 265 27.57 14.67 9.73
C GLU A 265 28.02 14.22 8.32
N ALA A 266 27.35 14.71 7.27
CA ALA A 266 27.75 14.43 5.90
C ALA A 266 29.10 15.08 5.53
N ALA A 267 29.34 16.33 5.95
CA ALA A 267 30.60 17.03 5.73
C ALA A 267 31.75 16.37 6.51
N ASP A 268 31.52 16.02 7.77
CA ASP A 268 32.49 15.33 8.63
C ASP A 268 32.85 13.95 8.05
N ARG A 269 31.86 13.20 7.57
CA ARG A 269 32.08 11.92 6.89
C ARG A 269 32.90 12.07 5.62
N ALA A 270 32.57 13.03 4.75
CA ALA A 270 33.32 13.28 3.52
C ALA A 270 34.74 13.78 3.78
N LEU A 271 34.97 14.51 4.88
CA LEU A 271 36.31 14.87 5.32
C LEU A 271 37.07 13.64 5.83
N ALA A 272 36.44 12.79 6.65
CA ALA A 272 37.05 11.58 7.16
C ALA A 272 37.43 10.60 6.04
N GLU A 273 36.57 10.43 5.03
CA GLU A 273 36.86 9.61 3.84
C GLU A 273 38.08 10.13 3.07
N ARG A 274 38.16 11.45 2.82
CA ARG A 274 39.32 12.07 2.14
C ARG A 274 40.62 11.89 2.94
N LEU A 275 40.58 12.14 4.24
CA LEU A 275 41.74 11.95 5.10
C LEU A 275 42.19 10.48 5.14
N ASN A 276 41.25 9.53 5.13
CA ASN A 276 41.55 8.11 5.08
C ASN A 276 42.21 7.72 3.75
N GLU A 277 41.68 8.20 2.62
CA GLU A 277 42.25 7.96 1.29
C GLU A 277 43.67 8.55 1.17
N GLU A 278 43.87 9.82 1.59
CA GLU A 278 45.18 10.49 1.56
C GLU A 278 46.21 9.74 2.43
N GLN A 279 45.84 9.35 3.65
CA GLN A 279 46.75 8.59 4.54
C GLN A 279 47.08 7.20 4.00
N ALA A 280 46.10 6.50 3.41
CA ALA A 280 46.33 5.19 2.81
C ALA A 280 47.26 5.28 1.59
N GLU A 281 47.12 6.33 0.78
CA GLU A 281 48.01 6.59 -0.35
C GLU A 281 49.45 6.89 0.11
N GLU A 282 49.62 7.75 1.12
CA GLU A 282 50.94 8.08 1.68
C GLU A 282 51.67 6.87 2.26
N LEU A 283 50.93 5.96 2.90
CA LEU A 283 51.47 4.73 3.49
C LEU A 283 51.61 3.58 2.48
N GLY A 284 51.11 3.73 1.25
CA GLY A 284 51.09 2.66 0.26
C GLY A 284 50.13 1.52 0.59
N GLU A 285 49.15 1.77 1.45
CA GLU A 285 48.14 0.81 1.93
C GLU A 285 46.86 0.86 1.06
N MET A 286 47.05 0.95 -0.26
CA MET A 286 45.98 0.94 -1.26
C MET A 286 45.89 -0.45 -1.89
N TYR A 287 44.68 -1.00 -1.94
CA TYR A 287 44.43 -2.37 -2.36
C TYR A 287 43.58 -2.40 -3.62
N ASP A 288 43.93 -3.27 -4.57
CA ASP A 288 43.23 -3.37 -5.85
C ASP A 288 42.00 -4.28 -5.75
N CYS A 289 40.87 -3.77 -6.23
CA CYS A 289 39.68 -4.59 -6.40
C CYS A 289 39.89 -5.62 -7.52
N GLU A 290 39.73 -6.90 -7.24
CA GLU A 290 39.91 -7.96 -8.23
C GLU A 290 38.78 -8.02 -9.27
N CYS A 291 37.69 -7.27 -9.08
CA CYS A 291 36.60 -7.16 -10.05
C CYS A 291 36.80 -5.98 -11.04
N CYS A 292 37.18 -4.80 -10.55
CA CYS A 292 37.27 -3.58 -11.38
C CYS A 292 38.67 -2.98 -11.48
N PHE A 293 39.66 -3.58 -10.81
CA PHE A 293 41.06 -3.12 -10.75
C PHE A 293 41.23 -1.66 -10.32
N THR A 294 40.26 -1.13 -9.57
CA THR A 294 40.36 0.18 -8.94
C THR A 294 40.94 0.00 -7.55
N SER A 295 42.01 0.74 -7.26
CA SER A 295 42.63 0.79 -5.95
C SER A 295 41.73 1.53 -4.96
N SER A 296 41.61 1.04 -3.75
CA SER A 296 40.82 1.64 -2.67
C SER A 296 41.46 1.31 -1.32
N PRO A 297 41.23 2.13 -0.29
CA PRO A 297 41.71 1.81 1.04
C PRO A 297 40.90 0.63 1.61
N MET A 298 41.47 -0.08 2.59
CA MET A 298 40.91 -1.32 3.14
C MET A 298 39.48 -1.15 3.68
N GLU A 299 39.14 0.01 4.22
CA GLU A 299 37.83 0.35 4.80
C GLU A 299 36.70 0.30 3.77
N HIS A 300 37.02 0.44 2.48
CA HIS A 300 36.10 0.36 1.35
C HIS A 300 36.21 -0.98 0.58
N MET A 301 36.82 -1.99 1.19
CA MET A 301 37.00 -3.31 0.60
C MET A 301 36.41 -4.43 1.47
N SER A 302 36.14 -5.55 0.83
CA SER A 302 35.71 -6.79 1.46
C SER A 302 36.47 -7.96 0.85
N ALA A 303 36.61 -9.04 1.61
CA ALA A 303 37.18 -10.29 1.12
C ALA A 303 36.10 -11.37 1.03
N CYS A 304 36.19 -12.26 0.03
CA CYS A 304 35.37 -13.46 0.01
C CYS A 304 35.88 -14.52 1.02
N ASP A 305 35.01 -15.43 1.44
CA ASP A 305 35.32 -16.44 2.46
C ASP A 305 36.12 -17.67 1.96
N ASP A 306 36.34 -17.79 0.66
CA ASP A 306 36.99 -18.95 0.03
C ASP A 306 38.45 -18.65 -0.32
N ARG A 307 38.67 -17.78 -1.32
CA ARG A 307 40.00 -17.41 -1.82
C ARG A 307 40.50 -16.03 -1.35
N CYS A 308 39.79 -15.40 -0.42
CA CYS A 308 40.09 -14.06 0.09
C CYS A 308 40.19 -12.97 -1.00
N HIS A 309 39.45 -13.10 -2.10
CA HIS A 309 39.46 -12.11 -3.17
C HIS A 309 38.98 -10.75 -2.68
N TYR A 310 39.77 -9.70 -2.92
CA TYR A 310 39.44 -8.34 -2.50
C TYR A 310 38.48 -7.67 -3.48
N ILE A 311 37.31 -7.27 -2.97
CA ILE A 311 36.22 -6.65 -3.74
C ILE A 311 35.85 -5.32 -3.09
N CYS A 312 35.88 -4.23 -3.87
CA CYS A 312 35.48 -2.91 -3.37
C CYS A 312 33.95 -2.80 -3.16
N TYR A 313 33.55 -1.92 -2.26
CA TYR A 313 32.13 -1.68 -1.96
C TYR A 313 31.33 -1.17 -3.17
N ARG A 314 31.98 -0.56 -4.16
CA ARG A 314 31.33 -0.15 -5.42
C ARG A 314 30.86 -1.37 -6.23
N CYS A 315 31.71 -2.38 -6.39
CA CYS A 315 31.36 -3.61 -7.10
C CYS A 315 30.28 -4.41 -6.37
N ILE A 316 30.31 -4.43 -5.03
CA ILE A 316 29.26 -5.04 -4.19
C ILE A 316 27.91 -4.37 -4.46
N ARG A 317 27.84 -3.04 -4.34
CA ARG A 317 26.63 -2.26 -4.58
C ARG A 317 26.07 -2.49 -5.97
N HIS A 318 26.91 -2.38 -7.00
CA HIS A 318 26.48 -2.57 -8.38
C HIS A 318 25.92 -3.97 -8.63
N SER A 319 26.59 -5.00 -8.10
CA SER A 319 26.17 -6.39 -8.27
C SER A 319 24.86 -6.70 -7.56
N ILE A 320 24.61 -6.08 -6.40
CA ILE A 320 23.35 -6.20 -5.68
C ILE A 320 22.23 -5.46 -6.38
N ASN A 321 22.49 -4.25 -6.88
CA ASN A 321 21.51 -3.52 -7.67
C ASN A 321 21.12 -4.29 -8.94
N GLU A 322 22.10 -4.89 -9.63
CA GLU A 322 21.83 -5.77 -10.78
C GLU A 322 21.08 -7.05 -10.38
N ALA A 323 21.34 -7.60 -9.20
CA ALA A 323 20.58 -8.73 -8.68
C ALA A 323 19.12 -8.36 -8.37
N LEU A 324 18.90 -7.20 -7.76
CA LEU A 324 17.58 -6.74 -7.32
C LEU A 324 16.70 -6.23 -8.46
N TYR A 325 17.27 -5.43 -9.35
CA TYR A 325 16.54 -4.68 -10.35
C TYR A 325 16.79 -5.17 -11.79
N GLY A 326 17.88 -5.89 -12.02
CA GLY A 326 18.21 -6.51 -13.29
C GLY A 326 17.93 -8.01 -13.31
N GLN A 327 18.71 -8.72 -14.13
CA GLN A 327 18.58 -10.17 -14.31
C GLN A 327 19.67 -10.96 -13.56
N GLY A 328 20.53 -10.27 -12.80
CA GLY A 328 21.68 -10.86 -12.13
C GLY A 328 21.40 -11.67 -10.87
N TRP A 329 20.15 -11.90 -10.47
CA TRP A 329 19.83 -12.53 -9.17
C TRP A 329 20.44 -13.92 -9.02
N ALA A 330 20.16 -14.83 -9.95
CA ALA A 330 20.62 -16.21 -9.86
C ALA A 330 22.16 -16.33 -9.94
N ARG A 331 22.80 -15.40 -10.66
CA ARG A 331 24.26 -15.34 -10.83
C ARG A 331 24.95 -14.77 -9.60
N ASN A 332 24.45 -13.65 -9.07
CA ASN A 332 25.15 -12.89 -8.06
C ASN A 332 24.79 -13.35 -6.63
N MET A 333 23.61 -13.94 -6.39
CA MET A 333 23.16 -14.28 -5.05
C MET A 333 23.35 -15.77 -4.73
N ASP A 334 23.76 -16.05 -3.48
CA ASP A 334 23.66 -17.39 -2.91
C ASP A 334 22.42 -17.54 -2.03
N ALA A 335 21.45 -18.31 -2.53
CA ALA A 335 20.20 -18.55 -1.84
C ALA A 335 20.36 -19.27 -0.50
N LYS A 336 21.42 -20.08 -0.31
CA LYS A 336 21.64 -20.80 0.96
C LYS A 336 22.12 -19.86 2.06
N ARG A 337 23.07 -18.99 1.74
CA ARG A 337 23.67 -18.04 2.69
C ARG A 337 22.96 -16.69 2.71
N SER A 338 22.00 -16.46 1.80
CA SER A 338 21.30 -15.18 1.61
C SER A 338 22.27 -13.99 1.50
N THR A 339 23.35 -14.18 0.74
CA THR A 339 24.39 -13.17 0.55
C THR A 339 24.92 -13.18 -0.88
N LEU A 340 25.77 -12.22 -1.20
CA LEU A 340 26.39 -12.03 -2.50
C LEU A 340 27.53 -13.05 -2.71
N ARG A 341 27.52 -13.75 -3.85
CA ARG A 341 28.63 -14.59 -4.31
C ARG A 341 29.85 -13.73 -4.63
N CYS A 342 31.04 -14.33 -4.57
CA CYS A 342 32.26 -13.66 -5.00
C CYS A 342 32.12 -13.20 -6.47
N ILE A 343 32.46 -11.93 -6.73
CA ILE A 343 32.35 -11.32 -8.05
C ILE A 343 33.71 -11.34 -8.79
N ALA A 344 34.78 -11.77 -8.13
CA ALA A 344 36.10 -11.85 -8.76
C ALA A 344 36.05 -12.80 -9.95
N PRO A 345 36.62 -12.41 -11.11
CA PRO A 345 36.78 -13.32 -12.22
C PRO A 345 37.68 -14.48 -11.83
N GLY A 346 37.32 -15.70 -12.23
CA GLY A 346 38.12 -16.88 -11.92
C GLY A 346 39.50 -16.83 -12.58
N SER A 347 40.58 -16.89 -11.78
CA SER A 347 41.93 -17.08 -12.32
C SER A 347 42.08 -18.50 -12.87
N GLY A 348 42.37 -18.64 -14.17
CA GLY A 348 42.62 -19.96 -14.80
C GLY A 348 41.38 -20.76 -15.21
N GLY A 349 40.19 -20.14 -15.26
CA GLY A 349 38.95 -20.80 -15.69
C GLY A 349 38.14 -21.46 -14.56
N GLU A 350 38.63 -21.42 -13.33
CA GLU A 350 37.89 -21.89 -12.15
C GLU A 350 37.14 -20.72 -11.48
N GLU A 351 35.81 -20.76 -11.53
CA GLU A 351 34.94 -19.78 -10.86
C GLU A 351 35.11 -19.85 -9.33
N CYS A 352 35.05 -18.69 -8.67
CA CYS A 352 35.07 -18.65 -7.21
C CYS A 352 33.70 -19.02 -6.65
N HIS A 353 33.64 -20.03 -5.78
CA HIS A 353 32.39 -20.43 -5.11
C HIS A 353 32.19 -19.74 -3.76
N GLY A 354 33.16 -18.90 -3.34
CA GLY A 354 33.07 -18.09 -2.15
C GLY A 354 31.95 -17.05 -2.17
N CYS A 355 31.69 -16.48 -1.02
CA CYS A 355 30.67 -15.47 -0.75
C CYS A 355 31.24 -14.31 0.04
N ILE A 356 30.61 -13.15 -0.10
CA ILE A 356 30.92 -11.95 0.67
C ILE A 356 30.07 -11.98 1.95
N ALA A 357 30.67 -11.62 3.09
CA ALA A 357 29.96 -11.64 4.37
C ALA A 357 28.73 -10.70 4.38
N PRO A 358 27.56 -11.13 4.88
CA PRO A 358 26.34 -10.32 4.89
C PRO A 358 26.51 -8.97 5.61
N GLY A 359 27.31 -8.95 6.68
CA GLY A 359 27.62 -7.72 7.42
C GLY A 359 28.32 -6.69 6.55
N THR A 360 29.32 -7.11 5.78
CA THR A 360 30.05 -6.21 4.87
C THR A 360 29.21 -5.79 3.67
N VAL A 361 28.35 -6.69 3.17
CA VAL A 361 27.35 -6.33 2.16
C VAL A 361 26.42 -5.22 2.67
N ARG A 362 25.91 -5.34 3.90
CA ARG A 362 25.09 -4.30 4.52
C ARG A 362 25.87 -3.00 4.68
N CYS A 363 27.11 -3.05 5.18
CA CYS A 363 27.96 -1.86 5.30
C CYS A 363 28.15 -1.15 3.95
N ALA A 364 28.45 -1.90 2.89
CA ALA A 364 28.64 -1.36 1.54
C ALA A 364 27.37 -0.68 1.00
N LEU A 365 26.18 -1.19 1.34
CA LEU A 365 24.91 -0.59 0.91
C LEU A 365 24.55 0.63 1.76
N VAL A 366 24.60 0.54 3.09
CA VAL A 366 24.13 1.57 4.03
C VAL A 366 24.91 2.88 3.92
N GLN A 367 26.13 2.85 3.38
CA GLN A 367 26.89 4.07 3.08
C GLN A 367 26.24 4.94 1.98
N GLU A 368 25.33 4.41 1.15
CA GLU A 368 24.54 5.21 0.20
C GLU A 368 23.26 5.78 0.82
N LYS A 369 22.81 6.91 0.26
CA LYS A 369 21.56 7.60 0.69
C LYS A 369 20.33 6.68 0.71
N ASP A 370 20.21 5.78 -0.27
CA ASP A 370 19.11 4.80 -0.38
C ASP A 370 19.49 3.38 0.09
N GLY A 371 20.64 3.25 0.75
CA GLY A 371 21.27 1.99 1.15
C GLY A 371 20.40 1.09 2.02
N GLU A 372 19.79 1.67 3.06
CA GLU A 372 18.94 0.92 4.01
C GLU A 372 17.68 0.36 3.35
N HIS A 373 17.15 1.05 2.34
CA HIS A 373 16.01 0.58 1.57
C HIS A 373 16.42 -0.54 0.61
N THR A 374 17.57 -0.42 -0.05
CA THR A 374 18.13 -1.47 -0.92
C THR A 374 18.45 -2.73 -0.12
N TRP A 375 19.03 -2.60 1.08
CA TRP A 375 19.26 -3.72 1.99
C TRP A 375 17.94 -4.43 2.38
N ARG A 376 16.91 -3.67 2.78
CA ARG A 376 15.59 -4.25 3.09
C ARG A 376 14.98 -5.01 1.91
N LYS A 377 15.11 -4.50 0.69
CA LYS A 377 14.66 -5.20 -0.53
C LYS A 377 15.45 -6.47 -0.79
N LEU A 378 16.76 -6.46 -0.56
CA LEU A 378 17.62 -7.64 -0.67
C LEU A 378 17.18 -8.74 0.31
N GLU A 379 16.93 -8.36 1.55
CA GLU A 379 16.43 -9.25 2.59
C GLU A 379 15.03 -9.78 2.24
N GLU A 380 14.11 -8.92 1.80
CA GLU A 380 12.76 -9.29 1.37
C GLU A 380 12.77 -10.28 0.20
N ARG A 381 13.58 -10.04 -0.83
CA ARG A 381 13.67 -10.93 -1.99
C ARG A 381 14.34 -12.26 -1.62
N SER A 382 15.41 -12.23 -0.82
CA SER A 382 16.13 -13.42 -0.35
C SER A 382 15.23 -14.30 0.52
N THR A 383 14.52 -13.71 1.47
CA THR A 383 13.57 -14.41 2.33
C THR A 383 12.42 -14.99 1.52
N THR A 384 11.88 -14.24 0.56
CA THR A 384 10.83 -14.73 -0.35
C THR A 384 11.28 -15.96 -1.14
N GLU A 385 12.51 -15.95 -1.68
CA GLU A 385 13.06 -17.09 -2.40
C GLU A 385 13.26 -18.31 -1.48
N ALA A 386 13.83 -18.11 -0.28
CA ALA A 386 14.01 -19.16 0.71
C ALA A 386 12.66 -19.80 1.10
N LEU A 387 11.63 -18.97 1.31
CA LEU A 387 10.28 -19.41 1.61
C LEU A 387 9.67 -20.23 0.46
N ILE A 388 9.83 -19.81 -0.80
CA ILE A 388 9.37 -20.58 -1.97
C ILE A 388 10.09 -21.92 -2.06
N LYS A 389 11.41 -21.93 -1.89
CA LYS A 389 12.24 -23.14 -1.94
C LYS A 389 11.94 -24.13 -0.81
N SER A 390 11.46 -23.64 0.34
CA SER A 390 11.06 -24.50 1.47
C SER A 390 9.90 -25.43 1.14
N LYS A 391 9.07 -25.09 0.13
CA LYS A 391 7.83 -25.80 -0.22
C LYS A 391 6.86 -25.97 0.96
N LEU A 392 7.00 -25.15 2.00
CA LEU A 392 6.08 -25.14 3.12
C LEU A 392 4.73 -24.53 2.70
N PRO A 393 3.63 -24.97 3.33
CA PRO A 393 2.33 -24.32 3.16
C PRO A 393 2.38 -22.97 3.88
N LEU A 394 2.41 -21.86 3.12
CA LEU A 394 2.59 -20.52 3.67
C LEU A 394 1.34 -19.66 3.49
N ILE A 395 0.94 -18.96 4.54
CA ILE A 395 0.02 -17.82 4.46
C ILE A 395 0.85 -16.55 4.37
N ARG A 396 0.52 -15.67 3.41
CA ARG A 396 1.20 -14.38 3.22
C ARG A 396 0.26 -13.22 3.51
N CYS A 397 0.79 -12.20 4.18
CA CYS A 397 0.08 -10.94 4.33
C CYS A 397 0.03 -10.20 2.98
N PRO A 398 -1.13 -9.65 2.57
CA PRO A 398 -1.25 -8.87 1.33
C PRO A 398 -0.71 -7.43 1.45
N PHE A 399 -0.40 -6.97 2.68
CA PHE A 399 0.00 -5.58 2.95
C PHE A 399 1.47 -5.43 3.33
N CYS A 400 2.19 -6.52 3.58
CA CYS A 400 3.60 -6.49 3.95
C CYS A 400 4.27 -7.86 3.64
N PRO A 401 5.60 -7.96 3.69
CA PRO A 401 6.33 -9.19 3.36
C PRO A 401 6.16 -10.35 4.37
N TYR A 402 5.36 -10.15 5.43
CA TYR A 402 5.15 -11.15 6.46
C TYR A 402 4.51 -12.43 5.89
N ALA A 403 5.08 -13.57 6.26
CA ALA A 403 4.54 -14.88 5.97
C ALA A 403 4.65 -15.77 7.20
N GLU A 404 3.64 -16.61 7.41
CA GLU A 404 3.63 -17.63 8.45
C GLU A 404 3.29 -18.99 7.85
N VAL A 405 3.68 -20.05 8.54
CA VAL A 405 3.36 -21.41 8.14
C VAL A 405 1.91 -21.70 8.49
N ASP A 406 1.20 -22.28 7.54
CA ASP A 406 -0.18 -22.68 7.70
C ASP A 406 -0.25 -24.05 8.37
N ASP A 407 -0.36 -24.05 9.69
CA ASP A 407 -0.38 -25.27 10.52
C ASP A 407 -1.46 -26.27 10.10
N LEU A 408 -2.52 -25.83 9.40
CA LEU A 408 -3.57 -26.70 8.88
C LEU A 408 -3.06 -27.80 7.94
N PHE A 409 -1.98 -27.55 7.22
CA PHE A 409 -1.43 -28.47 6.23
C PHE A 409 -0.28 -29.34 6.78
N LEU A 410 0.17 -29.05 8.00
CA LEU A 410 1.16 -29.87 8.71
C LEU A 410 0.52 -30.95 9.58
N GLN A 411 -0.76 -30.82 9.90
CA GLN A 411 -1.49 -31.84 10.67
C GLN A 411 -1.87 -33.02 9.75
N PRO A 412 -1.49 -34.26 10.09
CA PRO A 412 -2.02 -35.43 9.39
C PRO A 412 -3.56 -35.42 9.50
N LEU A 413 -4.23 -35.93 8.46
CA LEU A 413 -5.68 -36.11 8.49
C LEU A 413 -6.04 -36.84 9.80
N PRO A 414 -7.03 -36.36 10.59
CA PRO A 414 -7.43 -37.05 11.80
C PRO A 414 -7.78 -38.49 11.45
N SER A 415 -7.14 -39.44 12.13
CA SER A 415 -7.31 -40.88 11.90
C SER A 415 -8.75 -41.33 12.14
N ASP A 416 -9.48 -40.60 12.98
CA ASP A 416 -10.89 -40.81 13.30
C ASP A 416 -11.80 -39.80 12.59
N ILE A 417 -12.12 -40.08 11.32
CA ILE A 417 -13.19 -39.37 10.62
C ILE A 417 -14.53 -39.87 11.19
N GLN A 418 -15.14 -39.12 12.10
CA GLN A 418 -16.49 -39.42 12.58
C GLN A 418 -17.53 -39.05 11.52
N LEU A 419 -18.35 -40.02 11.11
CA LEU A 419 -19.40 -39.80 10.11
C LEU A 419 -20.67 -39.23 10.76
N LYS A 420 -21.16 -38.08 10.29
CA LYS A 420 -22.33 -37.37 10.87
C LYS A 420 -23.68 -38.02 10.50
N ASN A 421 -23.75 -38.72 9.36
CA ASN A 421 -24.99 -39.24 8.75
C ASN A 421 -24.88 -40.73 8.33
N THR A 422 -24.53 -41.61 9.26
CA THR A 422 -24.37 -43.06 8.99
C THR A 422 -25.66 -43.74 8.50
N THR A 423 -26.83 -43.27 8.94
CA THR A 423 -28.15 -43.79 8.53
C THR A 423 -28.43 -43.51 7.04
N LEU A 424 -28.15 -42.29 6.57
CA LEU A 424 -28.33 -41.90 5.17
C LEU A 424 -27.35 -42.63 4.25
N LEU A 425 -26.11 -42.87 4.72
CA LEU A 425 -25.16 -43.74 4.02
C LEU A 425 -25.69 -45.18 3.89
N GLY A 426 -26.34 -45.69 4.94
CA GLY A 426 -27.02 -47.00 4.94
C GLY A 426 -28.18 -47.07 3.95
N PHE A 427 -29.01 -46.02 3.85
CA PHE A 427 -30.10 -45.93 2.85
C PHE A 427 -29.57 -45.88 1.42
N ILE A 428 -28.51 -45.10 1.17
CA ILE A 428 -27.85 -45.04 -0.14
C ILE A 428 -27.25 -46.41 -0.49
N GLY A 429 -26.62 -47.09 0.47
CA GLY A 429 -26.10 -48.45 0.32
C GLY A 429 -27.19 -49.48 -0.02
N LEU A 430 -28.33 -49.41 0.67
CA LEU A 430 -29.51 -50.26 0.40
C LEU A 430 -30.11 -50.02 -0.99
N LEU A 431 -30.19 -48.75 -1.43
CA LEU A 431 -30.63 -48.41 -2.79
C LEU A 431 -29.65 -48.91 -3.85
N LEU A 432 -28.34 -48.71 -3.64
CA LEU A 432 -27.31 -49.24 -4.53
C LEU A 432 -27.35 -50.77 -4.62
N LEU A 433 -27.63 -51.46 -3.51
CA LEU A 433 -27.88 -52.92 -3.48
C LEU A 433 -29.11 -53.35 -4.28
N GLN A 434 -30.16 -52.52 -4.35
CA GLN A 434 -31.29 -52.76 -5.24
C GLN A 434 -30.96 -52.51 -6.71
N PHE A 435 -30.20 -51.47 -7.04
CA PHE A 435 -29.73 -51.21 -8.42
C PHE A 435 -28.77 -52.29 -8.91
N LEU A 436 -27.94 -52.82 -8.01
CA LEU A 436 -27.15 -54.02 -8.20
C LEU A 436 -28.02 -55.27 -8.34
N ARG A 437 -29.35 -55.26 -8.43
CA ARG A 437 -30.14 -56.43 -8.90
C ARG A 437 -30.41 -56.41 -10.39
N PHE A 438 -30.28 -55.26 -11.05
CA PHE A 438 -30.43 -55.13 -12.50
C PHE A 438 -29.17 -55.64 -13.20
N GLY A 439 -29.31 -56.70 -14.00
CA GLY A 439 -28.23 -57.35 -14.76
C GLY A 439 -27.28 -56.39 -15.50
N PRO A 440 -27.74 -55.42 -16.30
CA PRO A 440 -26.84 -54.51 -17.03
C PRO A 440 -26.06 -53.57 -16.09
N VAL A 441 -26.67 -53.15 -14.97
CA VAL A 441 -26.02 -52.30 -13.97
C VAL A 441 -24.96 -53.08 -13.19
N ARG A 442 -25.22 -54.35 -12.85
CA ARG A 442 -24.22 -55.24 -12.24
C ARG A 442 -22.96 -55.38 -13.12
N ILE A 443 -23.16 -55.64 -14.41
CA ILE A 443 -22.05 -55.83 -15.35
C ILE A 443 -21.25 -54.52 -15.48
N LEU A 444 -21.92 -53.38 -15.59
CA LEU A 444 -21.25 -52.07 -15.64
C LEU A 444 -20.40 -51.80 -14.39
N VAL A 445 -20.94 -52.06 -13.18
CA VAL A 445 -20.20 -51.88 -11.93
C VAL A 445 -19.00 -52.81 -11.84
N GLN A 446 -19.13 -54.07 -12.26
CA GLN A 446 -18.02 -55.03 -12.30
C GLN A 446 -16.93 -54.60 -13.27
N VAL A 447 -17.30 -54.11 -14.47
CA VAL A 447 -16.34 -53.60 -15.46
C VAL A 447 -15.61 -52.36 -14.92
N LEU A 448 -16.32 -51.42 -14.30
CA LEU A 448 -15.71 -50.24 -13.68
C LEU A 448 -14.80 -50.60 -12.51
N PHE A 449 -15.16 -51.61 -11.71
CA PHE A 449 -14.33 -52.10 -10.60
C PHE A 449 -13.05 -52.77 -11.10
N VAL A 450 -13.14 -53.62 -12.12
CA VAL A 450 -11.97 -54.24 -12.76
C VAL A 450 -11.09 -53.17 -13.42
N PHE A 451 -11.68 -52.19 -14.11
CA PHE A 451 -10.95 -51.06 -14.69
C PHE A 451 -10.26 -50.21 -13.62
N SER A 452 -10.92 -49.97 -12.48
CA SER A 452 -10.34 -49.26 -11.35
C SER A 452 -9.18 -50.04 -10.70
N LEU A 453 -9.29 -51.35 -10.56
CA LEU A 453 -8.22 -52.22 -10.06
C LEU A 453 -7.02 -52.24 -11.02
N ILE A 454 -7.27 -52.36 -12.32
CA ILE A 454 -6.24 -52.28 -13.37
C ILE A 454 -5.55 -50.91 -13.30
N PHE A 455 -6.31 -49.82 -13.19
CA PHE A 455 -5.74 -48.48 -13.04
C PHE A 455 -4.88 -48.36 -11.77
N LEU A 456 -5.32 -48.91 -10.64
CA LEU A 456 -4.57 -48.84 -9.37
C LEU A 456 -3.24 -49.62 -9.41
N VAL A 457 -3.20 -50.72 -10.17
CA VAL A 457 -1.99 -51.53 -10.37
C VAL A 457 -1.08 -50.94 -11.44
N VAL A 458 -1.64 -50.35 -12.51
CA VAL A 458 -0.89 -49.88 -13.69
C VAL A 458 -0.42 -48.43 -13.55
N ALA A 459 -1.21 -47.55 -12.91
CA ALA A 459 -0.88 -46.13 -12.71
C ALA A 459 0.43 -45.85 -11.94
N PRO A 460 0.88 -46.67 -10.98
CA PRO A 460 2.20 -46.49 -10.35
C PRO A 460 3.37 -46.83 -11.29
N HIS A 461 3.15 -47.70 -12.28
CA HIS A 461 4.18 -48.16 -13.22
C HIS A 461 4.32 -47.25 -14.45
N PHE A 462 3.24 -46.59 -14.85
CA PHE A 462 3.33 -45.48 -15.78
C PHE A 462 3.78 -44.24 -15.02
N ASN A 463 4.93 -43.69 -15.39
CA ASN A 463 5.47 -42.44 -14.86
C ASN A 463 4.60 -41.24 -15.31
N LEU A 464 3.31 -41.25 -14.95
CA LEU A 464 2.41 -40.12 -15.10
C LEU A 464 2.85 -39.10 -14.05
N SER A 465 3.75 -38.23 -14.50
CA SER A 465 4.39 -37.17 -13.73
C SER A 465 3.41 -36.47 -12.79
N GLY A 466 3.61 -36.68 -11.49
CA GLY A 466 2.87 -36.02 -10.43
C GLY A 466 2.40 -37.03 -9.40
N LYS A 467 2.83 -36.86 -8.16
CA LYS A 467 2.37 -37.58 -6.97
C LYS A 467 0.90 -37.27 -6.66
N ALA A 468 0.00 -37.47 -7.62
CA ALA A 468 -1.43 -37.35 -7.45
C ALA A 468 -1.94 -38.67 -6.84
N THR A 469 -1.72 -38.82 -5.53
CA THR A 469 -2.54 -39.76 -4.76
C THR A 469 -4.01 -39.43 -5.02
N LEU A 470 -4.84 -40.44 -5.32
CA LEU A 470 -6.29 -40.29 -5.55
C LEU A 470 -7.02 -39.50 -4.44
N LEU A 471 -6.40 -39.40 -3.26
CA LEU A 471 -6.89 -38.67 -2.09
C LEU A 471 -6.60 -37.15 -2.11
N SER A 472 -5.77 -36.62 -3.01
CA SER A 472 -5.40 -35.19 -3.03
C SER A 472 -6.59 -34.21 -3.18
N PRO A 473 -7.67 -34.52 -3.93
CA PRO A 473 -8.83 -33.64 -3.99
C PRO A 473 -9.65 -33.67 -2.69
N LEU A 474 -9.71 -34.83 -2.03
CA LEU A 474 -10.41 -35.02 -0.75
C LEU A 474 -9.67 -34.32 0.39
N THR A 475 -8.34 -34.39 0.43
CA THR A 475 -7.55 -33.66 1.43
C THR A 475 -7.70 -32.15 1.23
N ALA A 476 -7.62 -31.65 -0.02
CA ALA A 476 -7.86 -30.24 -0.31
C ALA A 476 -9.27 -29.76 0.12
N SER A 477 -10.29 -30.58 -0.12
CA SER A 477 -11.67 -30.33 0.33
C SER A 477 -11.79 -30.27 1.85
N PHE A 478 -11.17 -31.23 2.54
CA PHE A 478 -11.13 -31.26 4.00
C PHE A 478 -10.44 -30.01 4.57
N HIS A 479 -9.28 -29.60 4.02
CA HIS A 479 -8.60 -28.38 4.45
C HIS A 479 -9.46 -27.12 4.23
N ARG A 480 -10.20 -27.01 3.12
CA ARG A 480 -11.15 -25.90 2.89
C ARG A 480 -12.25 -25.87 3.95
N LEU A 481 -12.82 -27.03 4.30
CA LEU A 481 -13.87 -27.14 5.30
C LEU A 481 -13.36 -26.80 6.71
N VAL A 482 -12.21 -27.34 7.11
CA VAL A 482 -11.59 -27.03 8.40
C VAL A 482 -11.26 -25.54 8.49
N ARG A 483 -10.75 -24.94 7.42
CA ARG A 483 -10.51 -23.49 7.34
C ARG A 483 -11.80 -22.68 7.51
N LYS A 484 -12.87 -23.06 6.82
CA LYS A 484 -14.19 -22.41 6.95
C LYS A 484 -14.70 -22.48 8.41
N ARG A 485 -14.46 -23.59 9.11
CA ARG A 485 -14.85 -23.77 10.52
C ARG A 485 -13.97 -23.00 11.51
N ARG A 486 -12.65 -22.93 11.30
CA ARG A 486 -11.73 -22.15 12.15
C ARG A 486 -11.88 -20.63 11.96
N GLY A 487 -12.40 -20.22 10.79
CA GLY A 487 -12.59 -18.82 10.43
C GLY A 487 -11.61 -18.36 9.35
N LEU A 488 -12.01 -17.33 8.60
CA LEU A 488 -11.24 -16.80 7.46
C LEU A 488 -10.42 -15.56 7.83
N LYS A 489 -10.44 -15.15 9.11
CA LYS A 489 -9.74 -13.97 9.60
C LYS A 489 -8.28 -14.33 9.88
N PHE A 490 -7.38 -13.67 9.17
CA PHE A 490 -5.95 -13.68 9.42
C PHE A 490 -5.53 -12.38 10.09
N ILE A 491 -4.58 -12.44 11.01
CA ILE A 491 -4.01 -11.25 11.66
C ILE A 491 -2.50 -11.32 11.46
N CYS A 492 -1.96 -10.32 10.76
CA CYS A 492 -0.53 -10.24 10.54
C CYS A 492 0.22 -10.05 11.87
N ALA A 493 1.14 -10.95 12.22
CA ALA A 493 1.92 -10.83 13.46
C ALA A 493 3.12 -9.87 13.35
N SER A 494 3.35 -9.26 12.18
CA SER A 494 4.39 -8.24 12.04
C SER A 494 4.07 -7.02 12.93
N PRO A 495 5.00 -6.57 13.80
CA PRO A 495 4.79 -5.45 14.73
C PRO A 495 4.45 -4.13 14.03
N ALA A 496 4.92 -3.96 12.79
CA ALA A 496 4.69 -2.76 12.00
C ALA A 496 3.35 -2.80 11.24
N CYS A 497 2.82 -3.98 10.93
CA CYS A 497 1.62 -4.14 10.09
C CYS A 497 0.36 -4.36 10.91
N GLY A 498 0.30 -5.42 11.74
CA GLY A 498 -0.87 -5.77 12.56
C GLY A 498 -2.20 -5.92 11.80
N ALA A 499 -2.20 -5.95 10.46
CA ALA A 499 -3.41 -5.85 9.66
C ALA A 499 -4.21 -7.16 9.73
N SER A 500 -5.51 -7.02 9.98
CA SER A 500 -6.46 -8.13 9.84
C SER A 500 -6.91 -8.26 8.39
N THR A 501 -6.81 -9.45 7.81
CA THR A 501 -7.17 -9.72 6.40
C THR A 501 -7.99 -11.00 6.26
N CYS A 502 -8.64 -11.17 5.12
CA CYS A 502 -9.35 -12.41 4.80
C CYS A 502 -8.44 -13.38 4.05
N LEU A 503 -8.34 -14.63 4.50
CA LEU A 503 -7.56 -15.68 3.83
C LEU A 503 -8.08 -16.03 2.42
N THR A 504 -9.35 -15.72 2.13
CA THR A 504 -9.98 -16.04 0.84
C THR A 504 -9.82 -14.90 -0.16
N CYS A 505 -10.35 -13.71 0.16
CA CYS A 505 -10.31 -12.58 -0.77
C CYS A 505 -9.04 -11.73 -0.66
N LYS A 506 -8.18 -11.97 0.35
CA LYS A 506 -6.94 -11.22 0.63
C LYS A 506 -7.17 -9.71 0.84
N LYS A 507 -8.40 -9.28 1.10
CA LYS A 507 -8.73 -7.89 1.46
C LYS A 507 -8.69 -7.70 2.97
N ARG A 508 -8.65 -6.43 3.40
CA ARG A 508 -8.73 -6.07 4.81
C ARG A 508 -10.02 -6.61 5.41
N TRP A 509 -9.90 -7.23 6.58
CA TRP A 509 -11.03 -7.76 7.33
C TRP A 509 -11.81 -6.61 7.97
N HIS A 510 -13.14 -6.67 7.85
CA HIS A 510 -14.08 -5.82 8.57
C HIS A 510 -15.06 -6.70 9.34
N ASP A 511 -15.65 -6.16 10.41
CA ASP A 511 -16.69 -6.90 11.12
C ASP A 511 -17.89 -7.13 10.20
N ILE A 512 -18.48 -8.33 10.25
CA ILE A 512 -19.41 -8.88 9.24
C ILE A 512 -18.77 -8.93 7.84
N HIS A 513 -17.66 -9.67 7.71
CA HIS A 513 -16.94 -9.79 6.44
C HIS A 513 -17.70 -10.65 5.41
N ALA A 514 -18.00 -10.04 4.26
CA ALA A 514 -18.47 -10.76 3.08
C ALA A 514 -17.42 -10.65 1.97
N CYS A 515 -16.92 -11.80 1.51
CA CYS A 515 -15.91 -11.83 0.46
C CYS A 515 -16.45 -11.22 -0.84
N TYR A 516 -15.58 -10.46 -1.52
CA TYR A 516 -15.84 -9.88 -2.85
C TYR A 516 -16.99 -8.88 -2.93
N THR A 517 -17.39 -8.24 -1.82
CA THR A 517 -18.45 -7.21 -1.80
C THR A 517 -18.22 -6.10 -2.81
N SER A 518 -17.01 -5.53 -2.86
CA SER A 518 -16.67 -4.41 -3.76
C SER A 518 -16.75 -4.80 -5.24
N GLU A 519 -16.28 -6.00 -5.59
CA GLU A 519 -16.31 -6.51 -6.97
C GLU A 519 -17.74 -6.84 -7.40
N ARG A 520 -18.54 -7.43 -6.51
CA ARG A 520 -19.96 -7.70 -6.76
C ARG A 520 -20.75 -6.41 -6.93
N GLN A 521 -20.44 -5.37 -6.16
CA GLN A 521 -21.05 -4.04 -6.32
C GLN A 521 -20.61 -3.37 -7.62
N ALA A 522 -19.32 -3.45 -7.98
CA ALA A 522 -18.81 -2.91 -9.24
C ALA A 522 -19.45 -3.60 -10.45
N PHE A 523 -19.58 -4.92 -10.42
CA PHE A 523 -20.27 -5.69 -11.46
C PHE A 523 -21.75 -5.30 -11.58
N ARG A 524 -22.46 -5.19 -10.45
CA ARG A 524 -23.87 -4.73 -10.45
C ARG A 524 -23.99 -3.33 -11.03
N ALA A 525 -23.19 -2.37 -10.57
CA ALA A 525 -23.20 -1.00 -11.05
C ALA A 525 -22.89 -0.92 -12.55
N TYR A 526 -21.95 -1.74 -13.05
CA TYR A 526 -21.64 -1.81 -14.49
C TYR A 526 -22.83 -2.28 -15.31
N VAL A 527 -23.45 -3.39 -14.89
CA VAL A 527 -24.63 -3.96 -15.57
C VAL A 527 -25.81 -2.99 -15.51
N GLU A 528 -26.10 -2.40 -14.35
CA GLU A 528 -27.18 -1.43 -14.16
C GLU A 528 -26.95 -0.16 -15.02
N ALA A 529 -25.72 0.36 -15.07
CA ALA A 529 -25.38 1.51 -15.90
C ALA A 529 -25.56 1.22 -17.39
N ALA A 530 -25.14 0.03 -17.86
CA ALA A 530 -25.32 -0.38 -19.25
C ALA A 530 -26.81 -0.57 -19.61
N MET A 531 -27.60 -1.16 -18.71
CA MET A 531 -29.05 -1.28 -18.88
C MET A 531 -29.73 0.10 -18.99
N ALA A 532 -29.33 1.05 -18.13
CA ALA A 532 -29.84 2.42 -18.17
C ALA A 532 -29.42 3.18 -19.44
N ASP A 533 -28.18 2.97 -19.93
CA ASP A 533 -27.64 3.59 -21.14
C ASP A 533 -28.31 3.10 -22.44
N ALA A 534 -28.79 1.86 -22.43
CA ALA A 534 -29.50 1.27 -23.56
C ALA A 534 -30.86 1.94 -23.84
N ILE A 535 -31.59 2.33 -22.78
CA ILE A 535 -32.90 3.00 -22.91
C ILE A 535 -32.73 4.51 -23.05
N LYS A 536 -31.87 5.14 -22.25
CA LYS A 536 -31.76 6.60 -22.27
C LYS A 536 -31.19 7.09 -23.60
N ARG A 537 -31.63 8.28 -24.02
CA ARG A 537 -31.06 9.03 -25.15
C ARG A 537 -30.43 10.28 -24.59
N THR A 538 -29.18 10.55 -24.99
CA THR A 538 -28.40 11.68 -24.49
C THR A 538 -28.16 12.68 -25.61
N CYS A 539 -28.50 13.95 -25.37
CA CYS A 539 -28.23 15.03 -26.31
C CYS A 539 -26.72 15.27 -26.46
N PRO A 540 -26.11 15.14 -27.64
CA PRO A 540 -24.67 15.39 -27.80
C PRO A 540 -24.30 16.88 -27.67
N ALA A 541 -25.26 17.80 -27.82
CA ALA A 541 -25.01 19.23 -27.71
C ALA A 541 -24.99 19.75 -26.26
N CYS A 542 -25.83 19.19 -25.38
CA CYS A 542 -25.99 19.69 -24.00
C CYS A 542 -25.94 18.60 -22.92
N ASN A 543 -25.68 17.35 -23.31
CA ASN A 543 -25.58 16.16 -22.44
C ASN A 543 -26.82 15.84 -21.57
N LEU A 544 -27.98 16.42 -21.90
CA LEU A 544 -29.23 16.09 -21.23
C LEU A 544 -29.72 14.70 -21.67
N SER A 545 -30.01 13.83 -20.70
CA SER A 545 -30.51 12.47 -20.95
C SER A 545 -32.00 12.37 -20.68
N PHE A 546 -32.73 11.68 -21.55
CA PHE A 546 -34.19 11.52 -21.45
C PHE A 546 -34.65 10.18 -22.02
N VAL A 547 -35.83 9.73 -21.60
CA VAL A 547 -36.49 8.51 -22.07
C VAL A 547 -37.83 8.90 -22.69
N LYS A 548 -38.20 8.24 -23.79
CA LYS A 548 -39.44 8.53 -24.49
C LYS A 548 -40.59 7.76 -23.86
N ALA A 549 -41.56 8.45 -23.25
CA ALA A 549 -42.74 7.79 -22.67
C ALA A 549 -43.83 7.45 -23.71
N ALA A 550 -44.05 8.31 -24.72
CA ALA A 550 -45.01 8.10 -25.80
C ALA A 550 -44.72 9.03 -26.99
N GLY A 551 -45.34 8.77 -28.15
CA GLY A 551 -45.35 9.69 -29.30
C GLY A 551 -44.40 9.31 -30.45
N CYS A 552 -43.90 10.31 -31.16
CA CYS A 552 -43.11 10.18 -32.39
C CYS A 552 -41.60 10.01 -32.10
N ASN A 553 -40.86 9.28 -32.96
CA ASN A 553 -39.42 9.03 -32.83
C ASN A 553 -38.51 10.22 -33.18
N LYS A 554 -39.08 11.37 -33.54
CA LYS A 554 -38.36 12.64 -33.70
C LYS A 554 -38.27 13.34 -32.34
N LEU A 555 -37.06 13.42 -31.78
CA LEU A 555 -36.80 14.10 -30.52
C LEU A 555 -36.27 15.51 -30.79
N THR A 556 -36.75 16.49 -30.01
CA THR A 556 -36.19 17.85 -29.97
C THR A 556 -35.78 18.15 -28.54
N CYS A 557 -34.49 18.36 -28.31
CA CYS A 557 -33.96 18.76 -27.02
C CYS A 557 -34.34 20.21 -26.72
N ILE A 558 -34.35 20.57 -25.43
CA ILE A 558 -34.60 21.93 -24.93
C ILE A 558 -33.56 22.92 -25.50
N CYS A 559 -32.34 22.46 -25.79
CA CYS A 559 -31.30 23.26 -26.43
C CYS A 559 -31.49 23.46 -27.95
N GLY A 560 -32.57 22.94 -28.54
CA GLY A 560 -32.88 23.03 -29.97
C GLY A 560 -32.33 21.90 -30.84
N TYR A 561 -31.50 21.01 -30.30
CA TYR A 561 -30.93 19.88 -31.03
C TYR A 561 -31.99 18.83 -31.38
N LYS A 562 -32.06 18.39 -32.65
CA LYS A 562 -33.05 17.42 -33.13
C LYS A 562 -32.38 16.10 -33.49
N MET A 563 -32.87 15.00 -32.94
CA MET A 563 -32.32 13.65 -33.18
C MET A 563 -33.40 12.60 -33.36
N CYS A 564 -33.03 11.50 -34.00
CA CYS A 564 -33.90 10.32 -34.12
C CYS A 564 -33.74 9.40 -32.89
N TYR A 565 -34.85 8.98 -32.28
CA TYR A 565 -34.86 8.04 -31.14
C TYR A 565 -34.31 6.66 -31.51
N CYS A 566 -34.57 6.19 -32.73
CA CYS A 566 -34.16 4.86 -33.18
C CYS A 566 -32.66 4.78 -33.51
N CYS A 567 -32.16 5.70 -34.36
CA CYS A 567 -30.78 5.64 -34.85
C CYS A 567 -29.80 6.57 -34.14
N ARG A 568 -30.25 7.38 -33.17
CA ARG A 568 -29.45 8.34 -32.38
C ARG A 568 -28.74 9.44 -33.20
N ARG A 569 -28.98 9.54 -34.51
CA ARG A 569 -28.37 10.54 -35.40
C ARG A 569 -29.08 11.88 -35.35
N GLU A 570 -28.34 12.93 -35.69
CA GLU A 570 -28.87 14.28 -35.91
C GLU A 570 -29.84 14.30 -37.09
N ILE A 571 -31.01 14.89 -36.89
CA ILE A 571 -32.04 15.08 -37.93
C ILE A 571 -32.47 16.54 -38.02
N GLY A 572 -31.61 17.48 -37.65
CA GLY A 572 -31.89 18.92 -37.69
C GLY A 572 -32.32 19.44 -39.06
N LYS A 573 -31.60 19.00 -40.11
CA LYS A 573 -31.83 19.37 -41.52
C LYS A 573 -32.92 18.53 -42.19
N GLU A 574 -32.90 17.22 -41.98
CA GLU A 574 -33.84 16.28 -42.62
C GLU A 574 -35.21 16.26 -41.95
N SER A 575 -35.28 16.51 -40.64
CA SER A 575 -36.52 16.54 -39.86
C SER A 575 -37.36 15.27 -40.11
N TYR A 576 -38.57 15.41 -40.66
CA TYR A 576 -39.45 14.29 -40.96
C TYR A 576 -39.03 13.48 -42.21
N ALA A 577 -38.17 14.03 -43.09
CA ALA A 577 -37.69 13.33 -44.29
C ALA A 577 -36.74 12.15 -43.98
N HIS A 578 -36.21 12.12 -42.75
CA HIS A 578 -35.43 11.01 -42.19
C HIS A 578 -36.24 9.72 -42.03
N PHE A 579 -37.57 9.86 -41.89
CA PHE A 579 -38.46 8.74 -41.63
C PHE A 579 -39.10 8.21 -42.93
N CYS A 580 -39.31 6.91 -42.97
CA CYS A 580 -39.95 6.19 -44.07
C CYS A 580 -41.41 6.67 -44.22
N GLN A 581 -41.84 6.93 -45.45
CA GLN A 581 -43.21 7.33 -45.78
C GLN A 581 -44.01 6.22 -46.46
N HIS A 582 -43.40 5.05 -46.70
CA HIS A 582 -44.10 3.92 -47.30
C HIS A 582 -45.12 3.33 -46.33
N PHE A 583 -46.32 3.08 -46.85
CA PHE A 583 -47.39 2.45 -46.09
C PHE A 583 -47.02 1.00 -45.73
N ARG A 584 -47.35 0.58 -44.50
CA ARG A 584 -47.04 -0.77 -44.00
C ARG A 584 -48.34 -1.51 -43.70
N ASN A 585 -48.48 -2.71 -44.26
CA ASN A 585 -49.63 -3.58 -43.99
C ASN A 585 -49.67 -4.08 -42.54
N SER A 586 -48.51 -4.16 -41.86
CA SER A 586 -48.40 -4.44 -40.44
C SER A 586 -47.64 -3.31 -39.72
N PRO A 587 -48.24 -2.66 -38.70
CA PRO A 587 -47.56 -1.61 -37.95
C PRO A 587 -46.34 -2.17 -37.21
N GLY A 588 -45.16 -1.57 -37.44
CA GLY A 588 -43.89 -1.93 -36.79
C GLY A 588 -42.95 -2.86 -37.57
N ALA A 589 -43.39 -3.48 -38.67
CA ALA A 589 -42.53 -4.32 -39.54
C ALA A 589 -41.52 -3.48 -40.33
N PRO A 590 -40.27 -3.92 -40.58
CA PRO A 590 -39.29 -3.15 -41.36
C PRO A 590 -39.78 -2.89 -42.79
N CYS A 591 -39.38 -1.74 -43.37
CA CYS A 591 -39.70 -1.43 -44.75
C CYS A 591 -38.83 -2.27 -45.70
N GLY A 592 -39.44 -2.90 -46.72
CA GLY A 592 -38.72 -3.63 -47.75
C GLY A 592 -38.21 -2.76 -48.91
N GLU A 593 -38.58 -1.48 -48.94
CA GLU A 593 -38.35 -0.57 -50.08
C GLU A 593 -37.32 0.53 -49.76
N CYS A 594 -37.01 0.78 -48.49
CA CYS A 594 -35.95 1.72 -48.09
C CYS A 594 -35.41 1.48 -46.67
N ASP A 595 -34.23 2.04 -46.40
CA ASP A 595 -33.53 1.95 -45.11
C ASP A 595 -33.84 3.10 -44.14
N LYS A 596 -34.93 3.84 -44.36
CA LYS A 596 -35.32 4.99 -43.52
C LYS A 596 -35.96 4.54 -42.20
N CYS A 597 -35.78 5.34 -41.15
CA CYS A 597 -36.31 5.02 -39.82
C CYS A 597 -37.84 5.08 -39.78
N ASP A 598 -38.45 4.31 -38.88
CA ASP A 598 -39.90 4.36 -38.65
C ASP A 598 -40.26 5.44 -37.62
N LEU A 599 -41.23 6.29 -37.96
CA LEU A 599 -41.67 7.41 -37.13
C LEU A 599 -42.41 6.96 -35.86
N TYR A 600 -43.15 5.85 -35.94
CA TYR A 600 -44.05 5.39 -34.88
C TYR A 600 -43.73 3.99 -34.34
N LYS A 601 -42.60 3.40 -34.75
CA LYS A 601 -42.13 2.15 -34.16
C LYS A 601 -41.90 2.33 -32.67
N THR A 602 -42.52 1.46 -31.88
CA THR A 602 -42.23 1.28 -30.46
C THR A 602 -41.17 0.19 -30.36
N GLU A 603 -40.02 0.51 -29.79
CA GLU A 603 -39.01 -0.50 -29.48
C GLU A 603 -39.47 -1.30 -28.27
N ASP A 604 -39.24 -2.62 -28.28
CA ASP A 604 -39.42 -3.46 -27.11
C ASP A 604 -38.29 -3.13 -26.11
N GLU A 605 -38.59 -2.23 -25.17
CA GLU A 605 -37.66 -1.75 -24.16
C GLU A 605 -37.11 -2.90 -23.32
N GLU A 606 -37.94 -3.90 -22.99
CA GLU A 606 -37.54 -5.08 -22.22
C GLU A 606 -36.52 -5.94 -22.99
N ALA A 607 -36.75 -6.16 -24.29
CA ALA A 607 -35.81 -6.88 -25.14
C ALA A 607 -34.50 -6.11 -25.37
N VAL A 608 -34.53 -4.77 -25.37
CA VAL A 608 -33.32 -3.93 -25.46
C VAL A 608 -32.52 -4.00 -24.17
N VAL A 609 -33.17 -3.88 -23.01
CA VAL A 609 -32.53 -4.00 -21.69
C VAL A 609 -31.92 -5.38 -21.49
N ARG A 610 -32.62 -6.45 -21.87
CA ARG A 610 -32.12 -7.82 -21.76
C ARG A 610 -30.85 -8.04 -22.59
N ARG A 611 -30.86 -7.58 -23.85
CA ARG A 611 -29.67 -7.62 -24.72
C ARG A 611 -28.52 -6.81 -24.14
N ALA A 612 -28.79 -5.60 -23.63
CA ALA A 612 -27.78 -4.75 -23.01
C ALA A 612 -27.15 -5.39 -21.76
N LYS A 613 -27.97 -6.08 -20.96
CA LYS A 613 -27.51 -6.87 -19.81
C LYS A 613 -26.59 -8.00 -20.26
N GLU A 614 -27.01 -8.83 -21.22
CA GLU A 614 -26.21 -9.96 -21.72
C GLU A 614 -24.88 -9.50 -22.34
N THR A 615 -24.87 -8.39 -23.07
CA THR A 615 -23.63 -7.81 -23.62
C THR A 615 -22.72 -7.27 -22.51
N ALA A 616 -23.28 -6.56 -21.53
CA ALA A 616 -22.50 -6.03 -20.41
C ALA A 616 -21.88 -7.16 -19.57
N GLU A 617 -22.62 -8.23 -19.30
CA GLU A 617 -22.09 -9.41 -18.61
C GLU A 617 -20.92 -10.02 -19.38
N ARG A 618 -21.04 -10.17 -20.71
CA ARG A 618 -19.98 -10.72 -21.57
C ARG A 618 -18.73 -9.83 -21.60
N GLU A 619 -18.90 -8.53 -21.80
CA GLU A 619 -17.82 -7.56 -21.84
C GLU A 619 -17.07 -7.45 -20.51
N TRP A 620 -17.79 -7.49 -19.38
CA TRP A 620 -17.16 -7.49 -18.06
C TRP A 620 -16.26 -8.71 -17.89
N ILE A 621 -16.78 -9.89 -18.25
CA ILE A 621 -16.03 -11.15 -18.21
C ILE A 621 -14.78 -11.04 -19.09
N GLU A 622 -14.89 -10.53 -20.31
CA GLU A 622 -13.76 -10.34 -21.23
C GLU A 622 -12.71 -9.35 -20.69
N LYS A 623 -13.13 -8.24 -20.08
CA LYS A 623 -12.22 -7.28 -19.43
C LYS A 623 -11.45 -7.90 -18.28
N GLU A 624 -12.10 -8.69 -17.42
CA GLU A 624 -11.40 -9.41 -16.34
C GLU A 624 -10.39 -10.44 -16.87
N LYS A 625 -10.71 -11.12 -17.98
CA LYS A 625 -9.81 -12.06 -18.65
C LYS A 625 -8.51 -11.38 -19.12
N VAL A 626 -8.61 -10.15 -19.65
CA VAL A 626 -7.45 -9.36 -20.08
C VAL A 626 -6.61 -8.91 -18.89
N VAL A 627 -7.22 -8.43 -17.80
CA VAL A 627 -6.50 -7.99 -16.58
C VAL A 627 -5.71 -9.13 -15.94
N ALA A 628 -6.28 -10.34 -15.90
CA ALA A 628 -5.59 -11.54 -15.40
C ALA A 628 -4.35 -11.89 -16.26
N THR A 629 -4.42 -11.63 -17.57
CA THR A 629 -3.32 -11.90 -18.50
C THR A 629 -2.20 -10.86 -18.38
N THR A 630 -2.53 -9.57 -18.32
CA THR A 630 -1.54 -8.48 -18.27
C THR A 630 -0.76 -8.43 -16.94
N THR A 631 -1.38 -8.80 -15.83
CA THR A 631 -0.70 -8.87 -14.52
C THR A 631 0.39 -9.94 -14.49
N THR A 632 0.34 -10.91 -15.41
CA THR A 632 1.34 -11.99 -15.54
C THR A 632 2.56 -11.56 -16.36
N THR A 633 2.42 -10.61 -17.28
CA THR A 633 3.50 -10.17 -18.18
C THR A 633 4.43 -9.12 -17.57
N THR A 634 3.96 -8.33 -16.59
CA THR A 634 4.79 -7.31 -15.94
C THR A 634 5.80 -7.89 -14.93
N THR A 635 5.75 -9.19 -14.63
CA THR A 635 6.73 -9.86 -13.73
C THR A 635 7.73 -10.75 -14.47
N THR A 636 7.61 -10.94 -15.79
CA THR A 636 8.58 -11.68 -16.59
C THR A 636 8.72 -11.06 -17.98
N GLY A 637 9.61 -10.08 -18.10
CA GLY A 637 10.10 -9.58 -19.38
C GLY A 637 11.60 -9.83 -19.50
N GLY A 638 11.98 -10.86 -20.27
CA GLY A 638 13.30 -10.97 -20.90
C GLY A 638 13.98 -12.34 -20.82
N GLY A 639 13.88 -13.12 -21.92
CA GLY A 639 14.98 -13.94 -22.46
C GLY A 639 15.09 -15.42 -22.02
N ASP A 640 14.70 -16.30 -22.94
CA ASP A 640 15.04 -17.75 -23.12
C ASP A 640 16.58 -17.90 -23.28
N ASP A 641 17.34 -18.93 -22.86
CA ASP A 641 17.22 -20.38 -23.05
C ASP A 641 17.97 -21.14 -21.93
N GLY A 642 17.49 -22.32 -21.50
CA GLY A 642 18.27 -23.19 -20.60
C GLY A 642 17.45 -24.28 -19.91
N GLU A 643 17.49 -25.48 -20.48
CA GLU A 643 16.75 -26.68 -20.07
C GLU A 643 17.02 -27.09 -18.61
N GLY A 644 16.03 -26.86 -17.74
CA GLY A 644 16.05 -27.27 -16.33
C GLY A 644 14.63 -27.57 -15.85
N ARG A 645 14.29 -28.86 -15.77
CA ARG A 645 13.00 -29.40 -15.32
C ARG A 645 12.70 -29.05 -13.85
N GLY A 646 12.18 -27.85 -13.61
CA GLY A 646 11.47 -27.46 -12.40
C GLY A 646 10.02 -27.19 -12.76
N VAL A 647 9.13 -28.13 -12.45
CA VAL A 647 7.70 -28.08 -12.83
C VAL A 647 7.01 -26.97 -12.03
N ASP A 648 6.87 -25.80 -12.65
CA ASP A 648 6.09 -24.66 -12.16
C ASP A 648 4.60 -24.91 -12.49
N TRP A 649 3.90 -25.51 -11.52
CA TRP A 649 2.51 -25.93 -11.65
C TRP A 649 1.54 -24.76 -11.90
N GLU A 650 1.91 -23.52 -11.60
CA GLU A 650 1.10 -22.33 -11.89
C GLU A 650 1.22 -21.85 -13.34
N ARG A 651 2.29 -22.25 -14.05
CA ARG A 651 2.62 -21.81 -15.42
C ARG A 651 2.03 -22.73 -16.48
N ALA A 652 2.03 -24.04 -16.25
CA ALA A 652 1.37 -25.03 -17.11
C ALA A 652 -0.15 -24.92 -17.04
N VAL A 653 -0.72 -24.58 -15.88
CA VAL A 653 -2.16 -24.38 -15.74
C VAL A 653 -2.63 -23.16 -16.54
N ARG A 654 -1.83 -22.11 -16.69
CA ARG A 654 -2.30 -20.81 -17.22
C ARG A 654 -2.17 -20.63 -18.74
N LYS A 655 -1.27 -21.34 -19.41
CA LYS A 655 -1.06 -21.25 -20.88
C LYS A 655 -1.98 -22.21 -21.66
N ASP A 656 -2.38 -23.32 -21.06
CA ASP A 656 -3.25 -24.34 -21.67
C ASP A 656 -4.76 -24.15 -21.32
N LEU A 657 -5.11 -22.96 -20.83
CA LEU A 657 -6.37 -22.63 -20.16
C LEU A 657 -7.51 -22.19 -21.13
N TRP A 658 -7.28 -22.18 -22.45
CA TRP A 658 -8.14 -21.45 -23.41
C TRP A 658 -8.46 -22.15 -24.74
N ASP A 659 -8.31 -23.47 -24.81
CA ASP A 659 -9.01 -24.27 -25.83
C ASP A 659 -10.40 -24.68 -25.29
N GLY A 660 -11.44 -24.57 -26.11
CA GLY A 660 -12.86 -24.69 -25.73
C GLY A 660 -13.27 -26.00 -25.02
N VAL A 661 -12.39 -26.99 -24.94
CA VAL A 661 -12.56 -28.26 -24.22
C VAL A 661 -12.35 -28.09 -22.69
N TRP A 662 -11.59 -27.08 -22.26
CA TRP A 662 -11.22 -26.88 -20.84
C TRP A 662 -12.33 -26.26 -19.98
N TRP A 663 -13.25 -25.46 -20.55
CA TRP A 663 -14.39 -24.89 -19.80
C TRP A 663 -15.36 -25.95 -19.29
N GLN A 664 -15.60 -27.01 -20.06
CA GLN A 664 -16.33 -28.17 -19.56
C GLN A 664 -15.53 -28.89 -18.47
N GLN A 665 -14.20 -29.02 -18.59
CA GLN A 665 -13.36 -29.63 -17.56
C GLN A 665 -13.29 -28.82 -16.26
N VAL A 666 -13.44 -27.50 -16.31
CA VAL A 666 -13.39 -26.62 -15.12
C VAL A 666 -14.73 -26.41 -14.50
N LEU A 667 -15.80 -26.33 -15.29
CA LEU A 667 -17.14 -26.43 -14.73
C LEU A 667 -17.36 -27.81 -14.10
N THR A 668 -16.89 -28.89 -14.73
CA THR A 668 -16.93 -30.23 -14.11
C THR A 668 -15.99 -30.34 -12.92
N ARG A 669 -14.79 -29.73 -12.93
CA ARG A 669 -13.88 -29.70 -11.77
C ARG A 669 -14.40 -28.84 -10.62
N LEU A 670 -14.96 -27.67 -10.87
CA LEU A 670 -15.60 -26.81 -9.87
C LEU A 670 -16.89 -27.44 -9.34
N TRP A 671 -17.65 -28.10 -10.20
CA TRP A 671 -18.81 -28.88 -9.82
C TRP A 671 -18.39 -30.10 -8.99
N TRP A 672 -17.30 -30.78 -9.35
CA TRP A 672 -16.73 -31.90 -8.61
C TRP A 672 -16.16 -31.46 -7.26
N GLU A 673 -15.41 -30.36 -7.21
CA GLU A 673 -14.86 -29.79 -5.98
C GLU A 673 -15.97 -29.29 -5.05
N ARG A 674 -17.01 -28.62 -5.57
CA ARG A 674 -18.20 -28.25 -4.77
C ARG A 674 -19.00 -29.45 -4.31
N SER A 675 -19.16 -30.46 -5.17
CA SER A 675 -19.85 -31.69 -4.82
C SER A 675 -19.08 -32.42 -3.73
N LEU A 676 -17.76 -32.56 -3.87
CA LEU A 676 -16.89 -33.12 -2.85
C LEU A 676 -16.95 -32.32 -1.55
N ASP A 677 -16.87 -30.99 -1.60
CA ASP A 677 -17.01 -30.12 -0.43
C ASP A 677 -18.38 -30.33 0.26
N TRP A 678 -19.46 -30.47 -0.51
CA TRP A 678 -20.80 -30.78 0.00
C TRP A 678 -20.89 -32.19 0.59
N TRP A 679 -20.34 -33.21 -0.06
CA TRP A 679 -20.28 -34.58 0.44
C TRP A 679 -19.45 -34.64 1.74
N VAL A 680 -18.29 -33.99 1.79
CA VAL A 680 -17.45 -33.92 2.99
C VAL A 680 -18.19 -33.15 4.09
N GLU A 681 -18.83 -32.02 3.81
CA GLU A 681 -19.63 -31.27 4.81
C GLU A 681 -20.84 -32.06 5.33
N LEU A 682 -21.45 -32.89 4.48
CA LEU A 682 -22.63 -33.70 4.82
C LEU A 682 -22.28 -34.95 5.64
N PHE A 683 -21.11 -35.56 5.39
CA PHE A 683 -20.75 -36.83 5.99
C PHE A 683 -19.63 -36.73 7.03
N VAL A 684 -18.73 -35.75 6.97
CA VAL A 684 -17.55 -35.65 7.86
C VAL A 684 -17.78 -34.64 8.98
N LYS A 685 -17.67 -35.12 10.23
CA LYS A 685 -17.91 -34.32 11.44
C LYS A 685 -16.84 -33.28 11.71
#